data_AF-A0A657AXL0-F1
#
_entry.id   AF-A0A657AXL0-F1
#
_cell.length_a   1.000
_cell.length_b   1.000
_cell.length_c   1.000
_cell.angle_alpha   90.00
_cell.angle_beta   90.00
_cell.angle_gamma   90.00
#
_symmetry.space_group_name_H-M   'P 1'
#
loop_
_entity.id
_entity.type
_entity.pdbx_description
1 polymer ?
#
loop_
_entity_poly.entity_id
_entity_poly.type
_entity_poly.pdbx_seq_one_letter_code
_entity_poly.pdbx_strand_id
1 'polypeptide(L)'
;MSACILKHLVQKLCVVISILVLAACETNLSTPDLRIVNEEALPTEMTWYSPIDIPIEIAGGEGGFNVRYIQNPEPGMSEELTEDAEGNNTISLSVVKQEGTQKNTFRLQGVPIPPAGSNLQDFESSFWIEVTDGSSTVIYRSDFAVNIISLNDVSPIVSVEEGEANLRKITGQELSQFTPCRAINDIESRSRDLGYGEAFPYAFLLKITQPVSVPVTFDYVVEEDRFAENVASSFVDFVPQTGSIVIEPGATGCAAPIYIVDDSIIEERENFKVTVTDPGNLAFSFADQVVFIQIDDDEPTIEAEELFFTVAPGDSVSIPVELNRPAESDVRISFKVNPSETNLSSFDYSLNPINQVLVVNEGDRFGVLSVSISDTLSSSVVSDPKLVIEVATDGGDEAEISAEITVNAYVNEDVLINDPTIEYQAIATSGADVFSLANSLSNAFQRARLYRYDAQGNQALLDGTNFYEFSSGGGDVSAIDVAFISAGAGYSDIALLLRTDQRLTLGASSWGGQDFAVVKLRVNDSGAVTVLAQSQHGSEVDDEVVELVITDNGEIAVSGSTEGLSLDGQSTIPPEDGREGFVYLFDGSLSLLYSRFVGDRSDNNMVGLSVDDSNVHAFVTDGAGIFSRSLDDDGFLDVDVASASLRQPAAFMQGGVANYGDDNFGVLVSSTFSKDGDATPSLTDDVFLYNLRLNEESSISNLFTIATDSNDVGRAIAFLDKEDFERVGVVGETLGEFEAGSIIGGQDLFFASVDVVATPSLLKVQQFGTAGTDYIVDLDVVGEDKFLVLWKEDHSSGDGTFRYRITPFSPDGENLLPIN
;
A
#
# COMPACT_ATOMS: atom_id res chain seq x y z
N MET A 1 -68.96 27.34 19.10
CA MET A 1 -68.34 28.08 17.98
C MET A 1 -69.32 28.02 16.83
N SER A 2 -70.14 29.06 16.68
CA SER A 2 -70.01 30.04 15.57
C SER A 2 -69.93 29.34 14.21
N ALA A 3 -71.05 29.13 13.52
CA ALA A 3 -71.81 30.11 12.72
C ALA A 3 -71.26 30.26 11.30
N CYS A 4 -72.19 30.30 10.32
CA CYS A 4 -72.09 30.26 8.85
C CYS A 4 -72.18 28.83 8.27
N ILE A 5 -73.33 28.31 7.84
CA ILE A 5 -74.42 28.90 7.01
C ILE A 5 -73.86 29.54 5.75
N LEU A 6 -73.82 28.79 4.64
CA LEU A 6 -74.45 29.22 3.38
C LEU A 6 -74.44 28.08 2.33
N LYS A 7 -75.54 28.01 1.58
CA LYS A 7 -75.74 27.26 0.32
C LYS A 7 -76.06 25.77 0.41
N HIS A 8 -77.10 25.47 1.19
CA HIS A 8 -78.07 24.41 0.88
C HIS A 8 -79.47 25.00 0.65
N LEU A 9 -79.52 26.13 -0.06
CA LEU A 9 -80.75 26.77 -0.54
C LEU A 9 -80.47 27.34 -1.93
N VAL A 10 -81.42 27.16 -2.84
CA VAL A 10 -81.46 27.68 -4.23
C VAL A 10 -80.79 26.80 -5.31
N GLN A 11 -81.28 25.56 -5.46
CA GLN A 11 -81.51 24.99 -6.80
C GLN A 11 -82.65 23.96 -6.82
N LYS A 12 -83.63 24.10 -5.91
CA LYS A 12 -84.91 23.36 -5.92
C LYS A 12 -86.10 24.30 -6.18
N LEU A 13 -85.86 25.44 -6.82
CA LEU A 13 -86.87 26.45 -7.10
C LEU A 13 -86.71 26.99 -8.51
N CYS A 14 -86.95 26.17 -9.54
CA CYS A 14 -87.21 26.67 -10.91
C CYS A 14 -87.84 25.69 -11.91
N VAL A 15 -88.54 24.63 -11.50
CA VAL A 15 -89.23 23.74 -12.47
C VAL A 15 -90.65 23.37 -12.04
N VAL A 16 -91.43 24.37 -11.60
CA VAL A 16 -92.90 24.26 -11.47
C VAL A 16 -93.63 25.39 -12.24
N ILE A 17 -92.93 26.17 -13.08
CA ILE A 17 -93.57 27.13 -13.97
C ILE A 17 -92.96 26.98 -15.36
N SER A 18 -93.55 26.09 -16.18
CA SER A 18 -93.54 26.13 -17.65
C SER A 18 -94.40 24.99 -18.25
N ILE A 19 -95.53 24.66 -17.63
CA ILE A 19 -96.62 23.99 -18.36
C ILE A 19 -97.52 25.12 -18.88
N LEU A 20 -97.66 25.18 -20.21
CA LEU A 20 -98.48 26.07 -21.05
C LEU A 20 -97.93 27.49 -21.32
N VAL A 21 -97.27 27.65 -22.48
CA VAL A 21 -97.64 28.55 -23.60
C VAL A 21 -96.56 28.43 -24.71
N LEU A 22 -97.01 28.28 -25.98
CA LEU A 22 -96.27 28.17 -27.27
C LEU A 22 -95.75 26.74 -27.57
N ALA A 23 -96.41 25.86 -28.33
CA ALA A 23 -96.94 25.98 -29.69
C ALA A 23 -95.93 26.64 -30.67
N ALA A 24 -95.49 25.83 -31.63
CA ALA A 24 -94.68 26.14 -32.82
C ALA A 24 -93.15 26.27 -32.64
N CYS A 25 -92.50 25.11 -32.54
CA CYS A 25 -91.43 24.77 -33.47
C CYS A 25 -91.35 23.24 -33.54
N GLU A 26 -91.93 22.64 -34.59
CA GLU A 26 -91.34 21.46 -35.19
C GLU A 26 -89.96 21.89 -35.71
N THR A 27 -88.95 21.91 -34.85
CA THR A 27 -87.58 21.71 -35.33
C THR A 27 -87.40 20.22 -35.37
N ASN A 28 -87.47 19.68 -36.58
CA ASN A 28 -86.93 18.40 -36.95
C ASN A 28 -85.52 18.29 -36.33
N LEU A 29 -85.41 17.70 -35.13
CA LEU A 29 -84.13 17.28 -34.59
C LEU A 29 -83.75 16.11 -35.48
N SER A 30 -82.97 16.41 -36.53
CA SER A 30 -82.29 15.34 -37.26
C SER A 30 -81.60 14.49 -36.20
N THR A 31 -81.85 13.18 -36.23
CA THR A 31 -80.96 12.23 -35.57
C THR A 31 -79.52 12.67 -35.88
N PRO A 32 -78.66 12.90 -34.87
CA PRO A 32 -77.29 13.33 -35.13
C PRO A 32 -76.65 12.37 -36.14
N ASP A 33 -75.82 12.89 -37.04
CA ASP A 33 -75.24 12.04 -38.08
C ASP A 33 -74.48 10.87 -37.45
N LEU A 34 -74.68 9.69 -38.05
CA LEU A 34 -74.04 8.44 -37.66
C LEU A 34 -72.52 8.63 -37.67
N ARG A 35 -71.82 8.29 -36.58
CA ARG A 35 -70.36 8.42 -36.49
C ARG A 35 -69.72 7.50 -35.47
N ILE A 36 -68.43 7.24 -35.64
CA ILE A 36 -67.56 6.71 -34.59
C ILE A 36 -67.14 7.88 -33.68
N VAL A 37 -67.38 7.77 -32.38
CA VAL A 37 -67.13 8.86 -31.41
C VAL A 37 -65.66 8.95 -31.03
N ASN A 38 -64.97 7.81 -31.04
CA ASN A 38 -63.57 7.66 -30.66
C ASN A 38 -62.73 7.21 -31.87
N GLU A 39 -62.89 7.88 -33.00
CA GLU A 39 -62.16 7.60 -34.24
C GLU A 39 -60.64 7.63 -34.02
N GLU A 40 -60.14 8.58 -33.23
CA GLU A 40 -58.73 8.70 -32.83
C GLU A 40 -58.19 7.46 -32.08
N ALA A 41 -59.06 6.58 -31.58
CA ALA A 41 -58.64 5.34 -30.93
C ALA A 41 -58.32 4.21 -31.93
N LEU A 42 -58.65 4.39 -33.22
CA LEU A 42 -58.28 3.42 -34.25
C LEU A 42 -56.75 3.33 -34.35
N PRO A 43 -56.19 2.12 -34.53
CA PRO A 43 -54.75 1.92 -34.50
C PRO A 43 -54.08 2.58 -35.71
N THR A 44 -53.19 3.54 -35.43
CA THR A 44 -52.24 4.10 -36.40
C THR A 44 -50.87 3.42 -36.32
N GLU A 45 -50.64 2.64 -35.28
CA GLU A 45 -49.49 1.75 -35.16
C GLU A 45 -49.95 0.40 -34.62
N MET A 46 -49.32 -0.66 -35.11
CA MET A 46 -49.50 -2.02 -34.65
C MET A 46 -48.12 -2.66 -34.45
N THR A 47 -48.07 -3.87 -33.90
CA THR A 47 -46.82 -4.63 -33.78
C THR A 47 -47.08 -6.07 -34.15
N TRP A 48 -46.17 -6.67 -34.91
CA TRP A 48 -46.31 -8.07 -35.31
C TRP A 48 -46.51 -8.96 -34.08
N TYR A 49 -47.46 -9.90 -34.16
CA TYR A 49 -47.84 -10.84 -33.11
C TYR A 49 -48.44 -10.23 -31.83
N SER A 50 -48.51 -8.91 -31.71
CA SER A 50 -49.14 -8.20 -30.59
C SER A 50 -50.66 -8.11 -30.79
N PRO A 51 -51.48 -8.53 -29.82
CA PRO A 51 -52.94 -8.52 -29.97
C PRO A 51 -53.50 -7.09 -29.95
N ILE A 52 -54.41 -6.81 -30.88
CA ILE A 52 -55.18 -5.57 -30.97
C ILE A 52 -56.55 -5.82 -30.38
N ASP A 53 -56.98 -4.95 -29.46
CA ASP A 53 -58.32 -4.99 -28.89
C ASP A 53 -58.81 -3.59 -28.50
N ILE A 54 -59.42 -2.90 -29.47
CA ILE A 54 -59.74 -1.47 -29.39
C ILE A 54 -61.27 -1.28 -29.36
N PRO A 55 -61.83 -0.54 -28.40
CA PRO A 55 -63.26 -0.23 -28.40
C PRO A 55 -63.62 0.74 -29.54
N ILE A 56 -64.78 0.54 -30.17
CA ILE A 56 -65.40 1.44 -31.14
C ILE A 56 -66.77 1.85 -30.57
N GLU A 57 -66.91 3.13 -30.23
CA GLU A 57 -68.16 3.71 -29.71
C GLU A 57 -68.93 4.42 -30.83
N ILE A 58 -70.21 4.06 -31.03
CA ILE A 58 -71.05 4.66 -32.08
C ILE A 58 -72.10 5.59 -31.47
N ALA A 59 -72.28 6.75 -32.09
CA ALA A 59 -73.36 7.69 -31.78
C ALA A 59 -74.03 8.24 -33.04
N GLY A 60 -75.23 8.79 -32.89
CA GLY A 60 -76.06 9.25 -34.01
C GLY A 60 -76.89 8.14 -34.65
N GLY A 61 -77.58 8.45 -35.74
CA GLY A 61 -78.39 7.50 -36.51
C GLY A 61 -79.70 7.07 -35.84
N GLU A 62 -80.36 6.07 -36.44
CA GLU A 62 -81.68 5.53 -36.05
C GLU A 62 -81.60 4.32 -35.08
N GLY A 63 -80.39 3.89 -34.72
CA GLY A 63 -80.13 2.80 -33.77
C GLY A 63 -80.27 1.39 -34.37
N GLY A 64 -79.51 0.43 -33.85
CA GLY A 64 -79.41 -0.92 -34.44
C GLY A 64 -78.24 -1.06 -35.40
N PHE A 65 -77.03 -0.74 -34.93
CA PHE A 65 -75.85 -0.66 -35.78
C PHE A 65 -75.27 -2.02 -36.16
N ASN A 66 -74.74 -2.08 -37.37
CA ASN A 66 -73.82 -3.11 -37.83
C ASN A 66 -72.47 -2.44 -38.16
N VAL A 67 -71.38 -3.07 -37.74
CA VAL A 67 -70.03 -2.55 -37.92
C VAL A 67 -69.20 -3.62 -38.59
N ARG A 68 -68.51 -3.25 -39.66
CA ARG A 68 -67.71 -4.17 -40.48
C ARG A 68 -66.30 -3.63 -40.65
N TYR A 69 -65.33 -4.51 -40.42
CA TYR A 69 -63.95 -4.29 -40.84
C TYR A 69 -63.83 -4.59 -42.34
N ILE A 70 -63.27 -3.64 -43.08
CA ILE A 70 -62.96 -3.76 -44.49
C ILE A 70 -61.44 -3.74 -44.61
N GLN A 71 -60.89 -4.89 -44.98
CA GLN A 71 -59.44 -5.11 -45.02
C GLN A 71 -58.77 -4.30 -46.14
N ASN A 72 -59.36 -4.31 -47.34
CA ASN A 72 -58.86 -3.65 -48.53
C ASN A 72 -60.03 -2.94 -49.24
N PRO A 73 -59.77 -1.88 -50.04
CA PRO A 73 -60.84 -1.15 -50.74
C PRO A 73 -61.74 -2.08 -51.56
N GLU A 74 -63.05 -2.00 -51.34
CA GLU A 74 -64.05 -2.73 -52.13
C GLU A 74 -64.54 -1.90 -53.32
N PRO A 75 -64.96 -2.53 -54.44
CA PRO A 75 -65.52 -1.80 -55.58
C PRO A 75 -66.74 -0.96 -55.19
N GLY A 76 -66.67 0.36 -55.38
CA GLY A 76 -67.77 1.30 -55.10
C GLY A 76 -67.51 2.27 -53.94
N MET A 77 -66.34 2.19 -53.28
CA MET A 77 -65.90 3.21 -52.31
C MET A 77 -65.50 4.53 -52.98
N SER A 78 -65.64 5.66 -52.28
CA SER A 78 -65.30 6.98 -52.83
C SER A 78 -63.79 7.15 -53.04
N GLU A 79 -63.40 7.98 -54.01
CA GLU A 79 -61.99 8.30 -54.28
C GLU A 79 -61.30 8.84 -53.01
N GLU A 80 -61.95 9.71 -52.25
CA GLU A 80 -61.46 10.25 -50.96
C GLU A 80 -61.09 9.17 -49.93
N LEU A 81 -61.76 8.02 -49.94
CA LEU A 81 -61.45 6.91 -49.03
C LEU A 81 -60.34 6.00 -49.55
N THR A 82 -59.96 6.08 -50.82
CA THR A 82 -59.06 5.12 -51.48
C THR A 82 -57.80 5.73 -52.07
N GLU A 83 -57.75 7.06 -52.22
CA GLU A 83 -56.58 7.83 -52.66
C GLU A 83 -55.42 7.64 -51.69
N ASP A 84 -54.19 7.41 -52.15
CA ASP A 84 -53.01 7.18 -51.30
C ASP A 84 -53.08 5.97 -50.34
N ALA A 85 -53.98 5.00 -50.56
CA ALA A 85 -53.97 3.75 -49.78
C ALA A 85 -52.75 2.90 -50.14
N GLU A 86 -51.99 2.47 -49.13
CA GLU A 86 -50.73 1.75 -49.34
C GLU A 86 -50.92 0.23 -49.41
N GLY A 87 -50.48 -0.35 -50.54
CA GLY A 87 -50.38 -1.79 -50.74
C GLY A 87 -51.71 -2.55 -50.57
N ASN A 88 -51.60 -3.88 -50.49
CA ASN A 88 -52.72 -4.75 -50.11
C ASN A 88 -52.54 -5.14 -48.65
N ASN A 89 -53.40 -4.64 -47.78
CA ASN A 89 -53.39 -4.96 -46.36
C ASN A 89 -53.62 -6.47 -46.16
N THR A 90 -52.66 -7.12 -45.52
CA THR A 90 -52.69 -8.57 -45.25
C THR A 90 -53.17 -8.90 -43.83
N ILE A 91 -53.38 -7.88 -42.98
CA ILE A 91 -53.83 -8.04 -41.60
C ILE A 91 -55.34 -8.17 -41.56
N SER A 92 -55.82 -9.26 -40.97
CA SER A 92 -57.25 -9.51 -40.80
C SER A 92 -57.67 -9.19 -39.37
N LEU A 93 -58.56 -8.21 -39.23
CA LEU A 93 -59.21 -7.86 -37.98
C LEU A 93 -60.70 -8.23 -38.05
N SER A 94 -61.31 -8.31 -36.88
CA SER A 94 -62.72 -8.63 -36.71
C SER A 94 -63.39 -7.60 -35.81
N VAL A 95 -64.68 -7.35 -36.04
CA VAL A 95 -65.45 -6.45 -35.18
C VAL A 95 -66.48 -7.27 -34.41
N VAL A 96 -66.42 -7.19 -33.08
CA VAL A 96 -67.32 -7.93 -32.18
C VAL A 96 -68.18 -6.95 -31.41
N LYS A 97 -69.50 -7.17 -31.38
CA LYS A 97 -70.42 -6.35 -30.58
C LYS A 97 -70.23 -6.67 -29.10
N GLN A 98 -70.07 -5.64 -28.27
CA GLN A 98 -69.95 -5.83 -26.82
C GLN A 98 -71.36 -5.96 -26.20
N GLU A 99 -71.66 -7.11 -25.60
CA GLU A 99 -72.94 -7.33 -24.92
C GLU A 99 -72.95 -6.71 -23.51
N GLY A 100 -74.11 -6.19 -23.08
CA GLY A 100 -74.33 -5.72 -21.70
C GLY A 100 -73.96 -4.26 -21.41
N THR A 101 -73.48 -3.48 -22.38
CA THR A 101 -73.25 -2.03 -22.24
C THR A 101 -74.50 -1.23 -22.62
N GLN A 102 -74.81 -0.13 -21.90
CA GLN A 102 -75.89 0.80 -22.31
C GLN A 102 -75.52 1.64 -23.55
N LYS A 103 -74.24 1.65 -23.93
CA LYS A 103 -73.72 2.26 -25.16
C LYS A 103 -73.64 1.21 -26.28
N ASN A 104 -73.83 1.66 -27.51
CA ASN A 104 -73.59 0.85 -28.71
C ASN A 104 -72.08 0.75 -28.99
N THR A 105 -71.43 -0.14 -28.24
CA THR A 105 -69.97 -0.35 -28.28
C THR A 105 -69.62 -1.66 -28.98
N PHE A 106 -68.63 -1.58 -29.86
CA PHE A 106 -68.03 -2.71 -30.58
C PHE A 106 -66.54 -2.78 -30.20
N ARG A 107 -65.86 -3.88 -30.54
CA ARG A 107 -64.41 -4.03 -30.36
C ARG A 107 -63.77 -4.49 -31.66
N LEU A 108 -62.75 -3.77 -32.12
CA LEU A 108 -61.87 -4.19 -33.21
C LEU A 108 -60.79 -5.09 -32.62
N GLN A 109 -60.78 -6.35 -33.06
CA GLN A 109 -59.97 -7.41 -32.50
C GLN A 109 -59.21 -8.18 -33.58
N GLY A 110 -57.94 -8.46 -33.33
CA GLY A 110 -57.13 -9.35 -34.18
C GLY A 110 -55.66 -9.35 -33.78
N VAL A 111 -54.87 -10.11 -34.52
CA VAL A 111 -53.41 -10.19 -34.32
C VAL A 111 -52.76 -9.98 -35.69
N PRO A 112 -51.90 -8.96 -35.86
CA PRO A 112 -51.08 -8.82 -37.05
C PRO A 112 -50.13 -10.02 -37.16
N ILE A 113 -50.19 -10.76 -38.27
CA ILE A 113 -49.29 -11.87 -38.56
C ILE A 113 -48.59 -11.59 -39.89
N PRO A 114 -47.26 -11.59 -39.94
CA PRO A 114 -46.55 -11.26 -41.17
C PRO A 114 -46.71 -12.35 -42.23
N PRO A 115 -46.87 -11.99 -43.51
CA PRO A 115 -46.83 -12.94 -44.62
C PRO A 115 -45.47 -13.65 -44.67
N ALA A 116 -45.46 -14.94 -45.01
CA ALA A 116 -44.23 -15.71 -45.14
C ALA A 116 -43.26 -15.07 -46.15
N GLY A 117 -42.03 -14.77 -45.72
CA GLY A 117 -40.98 -14.19 -46.55
C GLY A 117 -41.08 -12.67 -46.78
N SER A 118 -41.88 -11.95 -46.00
CA SER A 118 -41.98 -10.47 -46.06
C SER A 118 -40.80 -9.77 -45.38
N ASN A 119 -40.45 -8.55 -45.85
CA ASN A 119 -39.58 -7.63 -45.11
C ASN A 119 -40.44 -6.92 -44.05
N LEU A 120 -39.98 -6.95 -42.81
CA LEU A 120 -40.81 -6.66 -41.63
C LEU A 120 -40.67 -5.23 -41.10
N GLN A 121 -39.66 -4.47 -41.54
CA GLN A 121 -39.35 -3.14 -40.99
C GLN A 121 -40.13 -1.97 -41.62
N ASP A 122 -40.78 -2.18 -42.77
CA ASP A 122 -41.38 -1.10 -43.57
C ASP A 122 -42.85 -1.39 -43.97
N PHE A 123 -43.62 -2.08 -43.12
CA PHE A 123 -45.03 -2.37 -43.44
C PHE A 123 -45.94 -1.23 -43.01
N GLU A 124 -46.33 -0.42 -44.00
CA GLU A 124 -47.36 0.61 -43.89
C GLU A 124 -48.57 0.22 -44.78
N SER A 125 -49.78 0.39 -44.26
CA SER A 125 -51.00 0.06 -44.98
C SER A 125 -52.23 0.77 -44.40
N SER A 126 -53.40 0.49 -44.96
CA SER A 126 -54.67 1.10 -44.57
C SER A 126 -55.75 0.06 -44.34
N PHE A 127 -56.70 0.35 -43.47
CA PHE A 127 -57.96 -0.40 -43.38
C PHE A 127 -59.15 0.57 -43.24
N TRP A 128 -60.35 0.02 -43.40
CA TRP A 128 -61.58 0.80 -43.25
C TRP A 128 -62.55 0.17 -42.27
N ILE A 129 -63.29 1.01 -41.56
CA ILE A 129 -64.41 0.60 -40.70
C ILE A 129 -65.69 1.19 -41.26
N GLU A 130 -66.61 0.32 -41.66
CA GLU A 130 -67.95 0.68 -42.10
C GLU A 130 -68.92 0.56 -40.94
N VAL A 131 -69.70 1.61 -40.69
CA VAL A 131 -70.79 1.64 -39.72
C VAL A 131 -72.09 1.94 -40.45
N THR A 132 -73.11 1.11 -40.25
CA THR A 132 -74.46 1.35 -40.79
C THR A 132 -75.53 1.13 -39.73
N ASP A 133 -76.58 1.94 -39.74
CA ASP A 133 -77.80 1.75 -38.94
C ASP A 133 -78.97 1.16 -39.77
N GLY A 134 -78.70 0.77 -41.01
CA GLY A 134 -79.69 0.28 -41.97
C GLY A 134 -80.37 1.37 -42.82
N SER A 135 -80.28 2.64 -42.40
CA SER A 135 -80.81 3.82 -43.13
C SER A 135 -79.68 4.71 -43.68
N SER A 136 -78.54 4.76 -42.98
CA SER A 136 -77.35 5.54 -43.28
C SER A 136 -76.07 4.71 -43.07
N THR A 137 -75.02 5.01 -43.82
CA THR A 137 -73.73 4.32 -43.74
C THR A 137 -72.60 5.34 -43.78
N VAL A 138 -71.61 5.16 -42.90
CA VAL A 138 -70.38 5.96 -42.85
C VAL A 138 -69.18 5.03 -42.82
N ILE A 139 -68.13 5.38 -43.56
CA ILE A 139 -66.90 4.59 -43.66
C ILE A 139 -65.73 5.47 -43.24
N TYR A 140 -64.91 4.93 -42.34
CA TYR A 140 -63.70 5.56 -41.82
C TYR A 140 -62.47 4.85 -42.36
N ARG A 141 -61.44 5.59 -42.74
CA ARG A 141 -60.13 5.07 -43.11
C ARG A 141 -59.16 5.26 -41.95
N SER A 142 -58.29 4.28 -41.71
CA SER A 142 -57.16 4.40 -40.81
C SER A 142 -55.90 3.89 -41.51
N ASP A 143 -54.90 4.76 -41.61
CA ASP A 143 -53.55 4.39 -42.03
C ASP A 143 -52.75 3.94 -40.82
N PHE A 144 -51.90 2.93 -40.99
CA PHE A 144 -51.12 2.39 -39.91
C PHE A 144 -49.76 1.84 -40.35
N ALA A 145 -48.78 1.93 -39.46
CA ALA A 145 -47.50 1.24 -39.56
C ALA A 145 -47.47 0.01 -38.65
N VAL A 146 -46.66 -1.01 -38.98
CA VAL A 146 -46.46 -2.19 -38.15
C VAL A 146 -45.01 -2.31 -37.72
N ASN A 147 -44.79 -2.17 -36.42
CA ASN A 147 -43.49 -2.30 -35.79
C ASN A 147 -43.12 -3.78 -35.55
N ILE A 148 -41.81 -4.03 -35.39
CA ILE A 148 -41.27 -5.33 -34.98
C ILE A 148 -41.12 -5.34 -33.45
N ILE A 149 -41.32 -6.49 -32.82
CA ILE A 149 -41.03 -6.67 -31.38
C ILE A 149 -39.50 -6.58 -31.18
N SER A 150 -39.06 -5.95 -30.09
CA SER A 150 -37.66 -5.90 -29.70
C SER A 150 -37.51 -6.15 -28.21
N LEU A 151 -36.28 -6.32 -27.76
CA LEU A 151 -35.95 -6.24 -26.34
C LEU A 151 -36.02 -4.78 -25.86
N ASN A 152 -36.40 -4.57 -24.60
CA ASN A 152 -36.19 -3.29 -23.90
C ASN A 152 -34.74 -3.21 -23.41
N ASP A 153 -34.20 -2.00 -23.23
CA ASP A 153 -32.82 -1.75 -22.77
C ASP A 153 -32.41 -2.73 -21.65
N VAL A 154 -31.51 -3.63 -21.98
CA VAL A 154 -30.87 -4.54 -21.02
C VAL A 154 -29.66 -3.79 -20.48
N SER A 155 -29.56 -3.65 -19.15
CA SER A 155 -28.35 -3.08 -18.55
C SER A 155 -27.15 -3.93 -18.98
N PRO A 156 -26.12 -3.33 -19.62
CA PRO A 156 -25.00 -4.10 -20.16
C PRO A 156 -24.12 -4.68 -19.06
N ILE A 157 -24.11 -4.06 -17.87
CA ILE A 157 -23.34 -4.48 -16.70
C ILE A 157 -24.28 -4.54 -15.49
N VAL A 158 -24.16 -5.60 -14.72
CA VAL A 158 -24.90 -5.85 -13.49
C VAL A 158 -23.92 -6.29 -12.41
N SER A 159 -23.81 -5.52 -11.34
CA SER A 159 -23.03 -5.89 -10.16
C SER A 159 -23.90 -6.67 -9.15
N VAL A 160 -23.32 -7.73 -8.58
CA VAL A 160 -23.93 -8.63 -7.59
C VAL A 160 -22.93 -8.91 -6.49
N GLU A 161 -23.34 -8.82 -5.23
CA GLU A 161 -22.53 -9.29 -4.10
C GLU A 161 -22.59 -10.83 -4.04
N GLU A 162 -21.49 -11.48 -3.66
CA GLU A 162 -21.32 -12.93 -3.61
C GLU A 162 -22.30 -13.60 -2.60
N GLY A 163 -22.25 -13.20 -1.32
CA GLY A 163 -23.13 -13.67 -0.23
C GLY A 163 -24.53 -13.04 -0.15
N GLU A 164 -24.79 -11.94 -0.89
CA GLU A 164 -26.15 -11.35 -1.03
C GLU A 164 -26.85 -11.68 -2.37
N ALA A 165 -26.41 -12.65 -3.15
CA ALA A 165 -27.14 -13.13 -4.33
C ALA A 165 -28.48 -13.85 -3.99
N ASN A 166 -29.16 -13.46 -2.90
CA ASN A 166 -30.56 -13.71 -2.66
C ASN A 166 -31.40 -12.86 -3.62
N LEU A 167 -31.86 -13.45 -4.73
CA LEU A 167 -32.86 -12.91 -5.68
C LEU A 167 -33.12 -11.44 -5.43
N ARG A 168 -32.44 -10.51 -6.14
CA ARG A 168 -32.82 -9.09 -6.24
C ARG A 168 -34.33 -9.08 -6.17
N LYS A 169 -34.94 -8.66 -5.04
CA LYS A 169 -36.40 -8.74 -4.89
C LYS A 169 -36.89 -7.98 -6.10
N ILE A 170 -37.42 -8.67 -7.12
CA ILE A 170 -37.95 -7.97 -8.29
C ILE A 170 -39.05 -7.13 -7.68
N THR A 171 -38.76 -5.83 -7.50
CA THR A 171 -39.50 -5.07 -6.51
C THR A 171 -40.91 -4.89 -7.04
N GLY A 172 -41.87 -4.56 -6.17
CA GLY A 172 -43.21 -4.19 -6.64
C GLY A 172 -43.19 -3.11 -7.72
N GLN A 173 -42.12 -2.30 -7.79
CA GLN A 173 -41.90 -1.28 -8.80
C GLN A 173 -41.42 -1.86 -10.15
N GLU A 174 -40.48 -2.80 -10.16
CA GLU A 174 -40.05 -3.47 -11.40
C GLU A 174 -41.13 -4.42 -11.95
N LEU A 175 -41.79 -5.19 -11.08
CA LEU A 175 -42.93 -6.05 -11.46
C LEU A 175 -44.16 -5.23 -11.88
N SER A 176 -44.29 -3.96 -11.49
CA SER A 176 -45.41 -3.10 -11.93
C SER A 176 -45.25 -2.58 -13.35
N GLN A 177 -44.05 -2.68 -13.94
CA GLN A 177 -43.73 -2.13 -15.26
C GLN A 177 -43.98 -3.13 -16.41
N PHE A 178 -44.27 -4.40 -16.10
CA PHE A 178 -44.49 -5.43 -17.12
C PHE A 178 -45.48 -6.49 -16.62
N THR A 179 -46.00 -7.30 -17.55
CA THR A 179 -46.80 -8.47 -17.23
C THR A 179 -45.85 -9.66 -17.06
N PRO A 180 -45.62 -10.18 -15.83
CA PRO A 180 -44.63 -11.22 -15.61
C PRO A 180 -45.09 -12.57 -16.17
N CYS A 181 -44.15 -13.32 -16.73
CA CYS A 181 -44.37 -14.72 -17.06
C CYS A 181 -44.65 -15.55 -15.79
N ARG A 182 -45.32 -16.69 -15.94
CA ARG A 182 -45.57 -17.59 -14.81
C ARG A 182 -44.28 -18.15 -14.20
N ALA A 183 -43.28 -18.42 -15.05
CA ALA A 183 -42.02 -19.07 -14.69
C ALA A 183 -41.18 -18.28 -13.66
N ILE A 184 -41.37 -16.95 -13.55
CA ILE A 184 -40.74 -16.15 -12.49
C ILE A 184 -41.09 -16.68 -11.09
N ASN A 185 -42.30 -17.23 -10.91
CA ASN A 185 -42.73 -17.77 -9.60
C ASN A 185 -42.14 -19.15 -9.28
N ASP A 186 -41.54 -19.81 -10.27
CA ASP A 186 -40.99 -21.16 -10.14
C ASP A 186 -39.47 -21.14 -9.88
N ILE A 187 -38.85 -19.95 -9.84
CA ILE A 187 -37.43 -19.80 -9.50
C ILE A 187 -37.23 -20.06 -7.99
N GLU A 188 -36.43 -21.06 -7.65
CA GLU A 188 -36.08 -21.35 -6.26
C GLU A 188 -35.24 -20.22 -5.67
N SER A 189 -35.59 -19.76 -4.47
CA SER A 189 -34.87 -18.68 -3.76
C SER A 189 -33.83 -19.20 -2.76
N ARG A 190 -33.58 -20.51 -2.71
CA ARG A 190 -32.62 -21.09 -1.78
C ARG A 190 -31.28 -21.27 -2.48
N SER A 191 -30.22 -21.06 -1.72
CA SER A 191 -28.88 -21.48 -2.06
C SER A 191 -28.78 -23.00 -2.28
N ARG A 192 -27.71 -23.41 -2.95
CA ARG A 192 -27.39 -24.82 -3.22
C ARG A 192 -25.94 -25.08 -2.90
N ASP A 193 -25.70 -25.97 -1.94
CA ASP A 193 -24.36 -26.54 -1.73
C ASP A 193 -23.97 -27.42 -2.94
N LEU A 194 -22.89 -27.04 -3.62
CA LEU A 194 -22.36 -27.73 -4.79
C LEU A 194 -21.15 -28.61 -4.47
N GLY A 195 -20.69 -28.62 -3.22
CA GLY A 195 -19.50 -29.33 -2.76
C GLY A 195 -18.18 -28.58 -2.97
N TYR A 196 -18.21 -27.42 -3.63
CA TYR A 196 -17.08 -26.50 -3.85
C TYR A 196 -17.43 -25.04 -3.49
N GLY A 197 -18.58 -24.82 -2.84
CA GLY A 197 -19.09 -23.49 -2.47
C GLY A 197 -20.63 -23.51 -2.39
N GLU A 198 -21.22 -22.50 -1.76
CA GLU A 198 -22.67 -22.37 -1.64
C GLU A 198 -23.19 -21.45 -2.76
N ALA A 199 -24.00 -21.99 -3.67
CA ALA A 199 -24.41 -21.23 -4.84
C ALA A 199 -25.77 -20.53 -4.67
N PHE A 200 -25.78 -19.20 -4.80
CA PHE A 200 -26.92 -18.32 -4.62
C PHE A 200 -27.57 -17.91 -5.96
N PRO A 201 -28.92 -17.96 -6.07
CA PRO A 201 -29.61 -17.68 -7.33
C PRO A 201 -29.85 -16.18 -7.57
N TYR A 202 -29.25 -15.63 -8.63
CA TYR A 202 -29.53 -14.29 -9.17
C TYR A 202 -30.52 -14.33 -10.35
N ALA A 203 -31.52 -13.45 -10.37
CA ALA A 203 -32.53 -13.41 -11.43
C ALA A 203 -32.12 -12.53 -12.62
N PHE A 204 -31.72 -13.15 -13.72
CA PHE A 204 -31.49 -12.51 -15.01
C PHE A 204 -32.83 -12.21 -15.69
N LEU A 205 -33.17 -10.92 -15.84
CA LEU A 205 -34.48 -10.46 -16.35
C LEU A 205 -34.42 -10.03 -17.82
N LEU A 206 -35.28 -10.62 -18.65
CA LEU A 206 -35.46 -10.28 -20.06
C LEU A 206 -36.84 -9.66 -20.31
N LYS A 207 -36.88 -8.54 -21.05
CA LYS A 207 -38.12 -7.77 -21.31
C LYS A 207 -38.30 -7.52 -22.79
N ILE A 208 -39.55 -7.63 -23.26
CA ILE A 208 -39.95 -7.27 -24.64
C ILE A 208 -40.82 -6.01 -24.66
N THR A 209 -40.83 -5.30 -25.79
CA THR A 209 -41.53 -4.02 -25.93
C THR A 209 -43.05 -4.12 -25.84
N GLN A 210 -43.65 -5.25 -26.23
CA GLN A 210 -45.10 -5.46 -26.25
C GLN A 210 -45.51 -6.92 -25.98
N PRO A 211 -46.73 -7.16 -25.44
CA PRO A 211 -47.21 -8.52 -25.23
C PRO A 211 -47.47 -9.22 -26.55
N VAL A 212 -47.15 -10.51 -26.63
CA VAL A 212 -47.34 -11.32 -27.84
C VAL A 212 -48.46 -12.34 -27.67
N SER A 213 -49.00 -12.82 -28.77
CA SER A 213 -50.06 -13.85 -28.80
C SER A 213 -49.53 -15.29 -28.93
N VAL A 214 -48.23 -15.45 -29.13
CA VAL A 214 -47.50 -16.72 -29.28
C VAL A 214 -46.24 -16.68 -28.40
N PRO A 215 -45.75 -17.81 -27.88
CA PRO A 215 -44.58 -17.82 -27.00
C PRO A 215 -43.30 -17.39 -27.73
N VAL A 216 -42.49 -16.53 -27.10
CA VAL A 216 -41.13 -16.18 -27.54
C VAL A 216 -40.13 -16.95 -26.70
N THR A 217 -39.20 -17.67 -27.33
CA THR A 217 -38.20 -18.48 -26.61
C THR A 217 -36.81 -17.95 -26.89
N PHE A 218 -36.12 -17.44 -25.89
CA PHE A 218 -34.73 -17.00 -26.00
C PHE A 218 -33.82 -18.03 -25.37
N ASP A 219 -32.81 -18.49 -26.09
CA ASP A 219 -31.76 -19.32 -25.49
C ASP A 219 -30.69 -18.42 -24.86
N TYR A 220 -30.09 -18.87 -23.76
CA TYR A 220 -29.00 -18.17 -23.09
C TYR A 220 -27.89 -19.11 -22.63
N VAL A 221 -26.67 -18.57 -22.56
CA VAL A 221 -25.46 -19.25 -22.08
C VAL A 221 -24.77 -18.38 -21.04
N VAL A 222 -24.41 -18.97 -19.91
CA VAL A 222 -23.58 -18.36 -18.85
C VAL A 222 -22.18 -18.93 -18.97
N GLU A 223 -21.20 -18.06 -19.20
CA GLU A 223 -19.81 -18.44 -19.46
C GLU A 223 -18.83 -17.34 -19.02
N GLU A 224 -17.55 -17.71 -18.92
CA GLU A 224 -16.44 -16.80 -18.58
C GLU A 224 -16.33 -15.65 -19.59
N ASP A 225 -15.99 -14.45 -19.11
CA ASP A 225 -15.61 -13.35 -19.99
C ASP A 225 -14.09 -13.25 -20.14
N ARG A 226 -13.53 -13.99 -21.09
CA ARG A 226 -12.07 -14.07 -21.35
C ARG A 226 -11.39 -12.77 -21.76
N PHE A 227 -12.11 -11.66 -21.84
CA PHE A 227 -11.60 -10.34 -22.19
C PHE A 227 -11.71 -9.34 -21.04
N ALA A 228 -12.28 -9.74 -19.90
CA ALA A 228 -12.27 -8.92 -18.69
C ALA A 228 -10.85 -8.83 -18.10
N GLU A 229 -10.60 -7.79 -17.30
CA GLU A 229 -9.35 -7.64 -16.54
C GLU A 229 -9.26 -8.76 -15.50
N ASN A 230 -10.29 -8.90 -14.65
CA ASN A 230 -10.45 -10.03 -13.73
C ASN A 230 -11.64 -10.90 -14.16
N VAL A 231 -11.35 -12.17 -14.44
CA VAL A 231 -12.29 -13.13 -15.03
C VAL A 231 -12.78 -14.09 -13.96
N ALA A 232 -14.08 -14.01 -13.68
CA ALA A 232 -14.79 -14.97 -12.85
C ALA A 232 -14.61 -16.38 -13.42
N SER A 233 -14.16 -17.32 -12.59
CA SER A 233 -13.85 -18.69 -12.93
C SER A 233 -15.05 -19.63 -12.82
N SER A 234 -15.26 -20.43 -13.88
CA SER A 234 -16.37 -21.37 -13.89
C SER A 234 -16.21 -22.47 -12.83
N PHE A 235 -17.30 -22.73 -12.09
CA PHE A 235 -17.36 -23.63 -10.93
C PHE A 235 -16.52 -23.21 -9.72
N VAL A 236 -15.91 -22.02 -9.74
CA VAL A 236 -15.31 -21.40 -8.55
C VAL A 236 -16.29 -20.36 -8.06
N ASP A 237 -16.51 -19.29 -8.80
CA ASP A 237 -17.31 -18.12 -8.42
C ASP A 237 -18.65 -18.01 -9.18
N PHE A 238 -18.87 -18.81 -10.25
CA PHE A 238 -20.21 -19.00 -10.83
C PHE A 238 -20.48 -20.39 -11.42
N VAL A 239 -21.76 -20.75 -11.60
CA VAL A 239 -22.18 -22.01 -12.24
C VAL A 239 -22.41 -21.80 -13.75
N PRO A 240 -21.56 -22.38 -14.63
CA PRO A 240 -21.80 -22.30 -16.07
C PRO A 240 -23.04 -23.11 -16.44
N GLN A 241 -23.90 -22.54 -17.30
CA GLN A 241 -25.15 -23.19 -17.69
C GLN A 241 -25.67 -22.68 -19.03
N THR A 242 -26.50 -23.51 -19.66
CA THR A 242 -27.28 -23.15 -20.84
C THR A 242 -28.75 -23.35 -20.53
N GLY A 243 -29.61 -22.42 -20.95
CA GLY A 243 -31.04 -22.51 -20.70
C GLY A 243 -31.87 -21.77 -21.73
N SER A 244 -33.18 -21.71 -21.50
CA SER A 244 -34.12 -21.00 -22.35
C SER A 244 -35.13 -20.21 -21.51
N ILE A 245 -35.41 -18.96 -21.90
CA ILE A 245 -36.43 -18.10 -21.31
C ILE A 245 -37.64 -18.08 -22.24
N VAL A 246 -38.79 -18.52 -21.75
CA VAL A 246 -40.05 -18.52 -22.52
C VAL A 246 -40.97 -17.40 -22.02
N ILE A 247 -41.18 -16.39 -22.87
CA ILE A 247 -42.18 -15.35 -22.64
C ILE A 247 -43.51 -15.86 -23.20
N GLU A 248 -44.39 -16.31 -22.30
CA GLU A 248 -45.71 -16.82 -22.63
C GLU A 248 -46.64 -15.73 -23.21
N PRO A 249 -47.68 -16.10 -23.98
CA PRO A 249 -48.63 -15.14 -24.51
C PRO A 249 -49.21 -14.20 -23.45
N GLY A 250 -49.20 -12.90 -23.74
CA GLY A 250 -49.66 -11.83 -22.84
C GLY A 250 -48.63 -11.35 -21.81
N ALA A 251 -47.54 -12.09 -21.58
CA ALA A 251 -46.42 -11.61 -20.76
C ALA A 251 -45.51 -10.66 -21.55
N THR A 252 -44.86 -9.73 -20.84
CA THR A 252 -43.89 -8.78 -21.42
C THR A 252 -42.51 -8.84 -20.77
N GLY A 253 -42.33 -9.70 -19.75
CA GLY A 253 -41.03 -9.96 -19.17
C GLY A 253 -40.98 -11.31 -18.46
N CYS A 254 -39.81 -11.93 -18.48
CA CYS A 254 -39.54 -13.21 -17.84
C CYS A 254 -38.09 -13.26 -17.33
N ALA A 255 -37.79 -14.13 -16.37
CA ALA A 255 -36.44 -14.23 -15.80
C ALA A 255 -35.96 -15.68 -15.78
N ALA A 256 -34.65 -15.86 -15.76
CA ALA A 256 -33.99 -17.12 -15.48
C ALA A 256 -32.99 -16.95 -14.31
N PRO A 257 -32.82 -17.96 -13.45
CA PRO A 257 -31.78 -17.92 -12.44
C PRO A 257 -30.41 -18.17 -13.07
N ILE A 258 -29.42 -17.36 -12.71
CA ILE A 258 -28.00 -17.71 -12.76
C ILE A 258 -27.52 -17.95 -11.32
N TYR A 259 -26.43 -18.68 -11.13
CA TYR A 259 -25.96 -19.01 -9.79
C TYR A 259 -24.55 -18.49 -9.60
N ILE A 260 -24.39 -17.62 -8.61
CA ILE A 260 -23.11 -17.11 -8.10
C ILE A 260 -22.71 -18.05 -6.97
N VAL A 261 -21.45 -18.46 -6.91
CA VAL A 261 -20.95 -19.26 -5.80
C VAL A 261 -20.40 -18.29 -4.78
N ASP A 262 -20.80 -18.49 -3.52
CA ASP A 262 -20.30 -17.82 -2.33
C ASP A 262 -19.31 -18.76 -1.65
N ASP A 263 -18.07 -18.30 -1.50
CA ASP A 263 -17.02 -19.03 -0.82
C ASP A 263 -16.49 -18.38 0.46
N SER A 264 -15.18 -18.25 0.60
CA SER A 264 -14.49 -17.81 1.82
C SER A 264 -13.13 -17.22 1.47
N ILE A 265 -12.83 -17.06 0.19
CA ILE A 265 -11.57 -16.54 -0.33
C ILE A 265 -11.80 -15.05 -0.52
N ILE A 266 -10.80 -14.23 -0.18
CA ILE A 266 -10.86 -12.81 -0.51
C ILE A 266 -10.46 -12.66 -1.97
N GLU A 267 -11.36 -12.11 -2.77
CA GLU A 267 -11.23 -11.97 -4.21
C GLU A 267 -11.34 -10.50 -4.63
N GLU A 268 -10.65 -10.13 -5.70
CA GLU A 268 -10.98 -8.87 -6.35
C GLU A 268 -12.34 -8.96 -7.06
N ARG A 269 -12.86 -7.81 -7.48
CA ARG A 269 -14.06 -7.76 -8.31
C ARG A 269 -13.84 -8.48 -9.65
N GLU A 270 -14.61 -9.53 -9.90
CA GLU A 270 -14.47 -10.36 -11.09
C GLU A 270 -15.69 -10.30 -12.04
N ASN A 271 -15.52 -10.74 -13.29
CA ASN A 271 -16.58 -10.65 -14.30
C ASN A 271 -16.79 -11.95 -15.09
N PHE A 272 -18.05 -12.32 -15.28
CA PHE A 272 -18.48 -13.30 -16.30
C PHE A 272 -19.58 -12.69 -17.17
N LYS A 273 -20.06 -13.46 -18.15
CA LYS A 273 -21.11 -12.97 -19.06
C LYS A 273 -22.25 -13.95 -19.28
N VAL A 274 -23.41 -13.38 -19.57
CA VAL A 274 -24.60 -14.06 -20.04
C VAL A 274 -24.87 -13.63 -21.48
N THR A 275 -24.76 -14.58 -22.41
CA THR A 275 -25.06 -14.36 -23.83
C THR A 275 -26.46 -14.86 -24.12
N VAL A 276 -27.34 -13.98 -24.61
CA VAL A 276 -28.69 -14.34 -25.08
C VAL A 276 -28.69 -14.38 -26.60
N THR A 277 -29.32 -15.40 -27.18
CA THR A 277 -29.40 -15.59 -28.64
C THR A 277 -30.81 -15.41 -29.19
N ASP A 278 -30.89 -15.06 -30.48
CA ASP A 278 -32.15 -14.75 -31.19
C ASP A 278 -33.18 -15.90 -31.09
N PRO A 279 -34.44 -15.58 -30.71
CA PRO A 279 -35.52 -16.57 -30.63
C PRO A 279 -35.88 -17.24 -31.95
N GLY A 280 -35.54 -16.64 -33.10
CA GLY A 280 -35.67 -17.23 -34.45
C GLY A 280 -37.09 -17.59 -34.93
N ASN A 281 -38.10 -17.48 -34.06
CA ASN A 281 -39.47 -17.95 -34.29
C ASN A 281 -40.48 -16.81 -34.57
N LEU A 282 -40.05 -15.54 -34.48
CA LEU A 282 -40.87 -14.36 -34.73
C LEU A 282 -40.11 -13.31 -35.56
N ALA A 283 -40.88 -12.40 -36.16
CA ALA A 283 -40.39 -11.08 -36.57
C ALA A 283 -39.91 -10.35 -35.31
N PHE A 284 -38.62 -10.47 -35.00
CA PHE A 284 -38.00 -9.94 -33.80
C PHE A 284 -36.75 -9.17 -34.19
N SER A 285 -36.60 -7.94 -33.68
CA SER A 285 -35.37 -7.15 -33.83
C SER A 285 -34.44 -7.52 -32.69
N PHE A 286 -33.47 -8.39 -32.99
CA PHE A 286 -32.47 -8.87 -32.03
C PHE A 286 -31.09 -8.38 -32.45
N ALA A 287 -30.42 -7.61 -31.59
CA ALA A 287 -28.97 -7.52 -31.59
C ALA A 287 -28.48 -8.50 -30.53
N ASP A 288 -27.47 -9.33 -30.83
CA ASP A 288 -26.89 -10.25 -29.84
C ASP A 288 -26.66 -9.50 -28.53
N GLN A 289 -27.30 -9.99 -27.46
CA GLN A 289 -27.24 -9.35 -26.15
C GLN A 289 -26.23 -10.10 -25.29
N VAL A 290 -25.20 -9.37 -24.89
CA VAL A 290 -24.25 -9.81 -23.86
C VAL A 290 -24.51 -8.95 -22.63
N VAL A 291 -24.71 -9.61 -21.51
CA VAL A 291 -24.79 -8.97 -20.20
C VAL A 291 -23.59 -9.41 -19.39
N PHE A 292 -22.78 -8.45 -18.96
CA PHE A 292 -21.68 -8.69 -18.05
C PHE A 292 -22.22 -8.70 -16.62
N ILE A 293 -21.90 -9.75 -15.89
CA ILE A 293 -22.18 -9.88 -14.48
C ILE A 293 -20.86 -9.71 -13.75
N GLN A 294 -20.84 -8.73 -12.86
CA GLN A 294 -19.71 -8.39 -12.04
C GLN A 294 -20.00 -8.90 -10.63
N ILE A 295 -19.12 -9.73 -10.09
CA ILE A 295 -19.19 -10.24 -8.73
C ILE A 295 -18.40 -9.26 -7.85
N ASP A 296 -19.06 -8.69 -6.86
CA ASP A 296 -18.45 -7.93 -5.79
C ASP A 296 -18.31 -8.88 -4.59
N ASP A 297 -17.08 -9.05 -4.12
CA ASP A 297 -16.74 -9.88 -2.96
C ASP A 297 -17.29 -9.23 -1.67
N ASP A 298 -17.92 -10.02 -0.80
CA ASP A 298 -18.44 -9.57 0.50
C ASP A 298 -17.60 -10.03 1.69
N GLU A 299 -16.43 -10.59 1.44
CA GLU A 299 -15.40 -10.84 2.44
C GLU A 299 -14.79 -9.52 2.95
N PRO A 300 -14.22 -9.51 4.17
CA PRO A 300 -13.45 -8.36 4.65
C PRO A 300 -12.16 -8.21 3.85
N THR A 301 -11.73 -6.97 3.61
CA THR A 301 -10.46 -6.70 2.93
C THR A 301 -9.29 -6.78 3.91
N ILE A 302 -8.11 -7.11 3.40
CA ILE A 302 -6.85 -7.05 4.15
C ILE A 302 -6.45 -5.58 4.32
N GLU A 303 -5.93 -5.20 5.49
CA GLU A 303 -5.26 -3.92 5.68
C GLU A 303 -3.84 -4.03 5.13
N ALA A 304 -3.52 -3.23 4.12
CA ALA A 304 -2.24 -3.30 3.44
C ALA A 304 -1.09 -2.80 4.32
N GLU A 305 0.03 -3.53 4.35
CA GLU A 305 1.17 -3.23 5.21
C GLU A 305 2.48 -3.77 4.64
N GLU A 306 3.55 -2.97 4.73
CA GLU A 306 4.92 -3.44 4.52
C GLU A 306 5.59 -3.68 5.88
N LEU A 307 6.16 -4.87 6.05
CA LEU A 307 6.71 -5.33 7.31
C LEU A 307 8.18 -5.72 7.14
N PHE A 308 9.01 -5.25 8.06
CA PHE A 308 10.45 -5.54 8.06
C PHE A 308 10.86 -6.18 9.37
N PHE A 309 11.60 -7.28 9.28
CA PHE A 309 12.13 -7.99 10.44
C PHE A 309 13.61 -8.29 10.23
N THR A 310 14.45 -7.98 11.23
CA THR A 310 15.82 -8.50 11.29
C THR A 310 15.93 -9.48 12.45
N VAL A 311 16.30 -10.73 12.15
CA VAL A 311 16.30 -11.82 13.13
C VAL A 311 17.58 -12.64 13.14
N ALA A 312 17.83 -13.36 14.23
CA ALA A 312 18.92 -14.32 14.33
C ALA A 312 18.53 -15.68 13.71
N PRO A 313 19.50 -16.49 13.27
CA PRO A 313 19.26 -17.91 13.01
C PRO A 313 18.68 -18.60 14.26
N GLY A 314 17.60 -19.36 14.07
CA GLY A 314 16.85 -20.03 15.15
C GLY A 314 15.61 -19.25 15.64
N ASP A 315 15.47 -17.99 15.25
CA ASP A 315 14.30 -17.19 15.62
C ASP A 315 13.03 -17.59 14.86
N SER A 316 11.89 -17.12 15.36
CA SER A 316 10.61 -17.20 14.67
C SER A 316 9.94 -15.84 14.59
N VAL A 317 9.48 -15.49 13.39
CA VAL A 317 8.75 -14.26 13.08
C VAL A 317 7.25 -14.57 13.02
N SER A 318 6.44 -13.68 13.57
CA SER A 318 4.98 -13.72 13.42
C SER A 318 4.56 -12.54 12.54
N ILE A 319 3.99 -12.84 11.38
CA ILE A 319 3.46 -11.84 10.44
C ILE A 319 1.94 -11.76 10.68
N PRO A 320 1.44 -10.63 11.21
CA PRO A 320 0.02 -10.42 11.39
C PRO A 320 -0.65 -10.16 10.04
N VAL A 321 -1.90 -10.63 9.90
CA VAL A 321 -2.79 -10.26 8.80
C VAL A 321 -4.05 -9.67 9.42
N GLU A 322 -4.24 -8.37 9.23
CA GLU A 322 -5.36 -7.61 9.79
C GLU A 322 -6.45 -7.43 8.74
N LEU A 323 -7.69 -7.67 9.15
CA LEU A 323 -8.87 -7.43 8.33
C LEU A 323 -9.52 -6.08 8.69
N ASN A 324 -10.11 -5.39 7.71
CA ASN A 324 -10.77 -4.10 7.94
C ASN A 324 -11.98 -4.19 8.89
N ARG A 325 -12.58 -5.39 9.02
CA ARG A 325 -13.65 -5.75 9.96
C ARG A 325 -13.51 -7.22 10.37
N PRO A 326 -14.14 -7.64 11.49
CA PRO A 326 -14.20 -9.06 11.84
C PRO A 326 -14.81 -9.89 10.70
N ALA A 327 -14.26 -11.09 10.48
CA ALA A 327 -14.75 -12.02 9.47
C ALA A 327 -16.19 -12.48 9.78
N GLU A 328 -17.04 -12.52 8.76
CA GLU A 328 -18.44 -12.97 8.88
C GLU A 328 -18.58 -14.49 8.75
N SER A 329 -17.56 -15.15 8.19
CA SER A 329 -17.36 -16.59 8.02
C SER A 329 -15.87 -16.92 8.23
N ASP A 330 -15.45 -18.18 8.10
CA ASP A 330 -14.01 -18.53 8.11
C ASP A 330 -13.37 -18.07 6.78
N VAL A 331 -12.50 -17.05 6.81
CA VAL A 331 -11.84 -16.49 5.62
C VAL A 331 -10.50 -17.18 5.36
N ARG A 332 -10.21 -17.48 4.09
CA ARG A 332 -8.99 -18.15 3.62
C ARG A 332 -8.13 -17.17 2.82
N ILE A 333 -6.89 -17.00 3.27
CA ILE A 333 -5.95 -16.06 2.68
C ILE A 333 -4.70 -16.82 2.25
N SER A 334 -4.37 -16.76 0.96
CA SER A 334 -3.17 -17.39 0.43
C SER A 334 -1.95 -16.48 0.63
N PHE A 335 -0.81 -17.09 0.93
CA PHE A 335 0.46 -16.36 0.99
C PHE A 335 1.55 -17.17 0.30
N LYS A 336 2.54 -16.50 -0.29
CA LYS A 336 3.61 -17.14 -1.06
C LYS A 336 4.95 -16.51 -0.72
N VAL A 337 6.01 -17.26 -1.00
CA VAL A 337 7.38 -16.73 -0.98
C VAL A 337 7.63 -16.04 -2.32
N ASN A 338 8.05 -14.78 -2.33
CA ASN A 338 8.48 -14.10 -3.55
C ASN A 338 9.89 -14.63 -3.94
N PRO A 339 10.01 -15.39 -5.04
CA PRO A 339 11.28 -16.03 -5.42
C PRO A 339 12.27 -15.08 -6.10
N SER A 340 11.84 -13.89 -6.53
CA SER A 340 12.70 -12.86 -7.14
C SER A 340 13.50 -12.08 -6.11
N GLU A 341 12.94 -11.91 -4.91
CA GLU A 341 13.53 -11.10 -3.84
C GLU A 341 14.08 -11.95 -2.68
N THR A 342 13.63 -13.21 -2.58
CA THR A 342 14.18 -14.16 -1.60
C THR A 342 15.52 -14.73 -2.07
N ASN A 343 16.57 -14.57 -1.26
CA ASN A 343 17.85 -15.25 -1.44
C ASN A 343 18.14 -16.27 -0.31
N LEU A 344 17.29 -16.34 0.72
CA LEU A 344 17.34 -17.36 1.76
C LEU A 344 16.98 -18.74 1.19
N SER A 345 17.77 -19.76 1.51
CA SER A 345 17.56 -21.12 1.05
C SER A 345 16.23 -21.69 1.56
N SER A 346 15.47 -22.38 0.70
CA SER A 346 14.26 -23.12 1.10
C SER A 346 14.49 -24.25 2.12
N PHE A 347 15.75 -24.59 2.43
CA PHE A 347 16.09 -25.50 3.53
C PHE A 347 16.25 -24.81 4.88
N ASP A 348 16.34 -23.47 4.90
CA ASP A 348 16.69 -22.69 6.08
C ASP A 348 15.48 -22.03 6.74
N TYR A 349 14.27 -22.18 6.19
CA TYR A 349 13.05 -21.70 6.82
C TYR A 349 11.92 -22.73 6.74
N SER A 350 10.93 -22.57 7.62
CA SER A 350 9.66 -23.28 7.55
C SER A 350 8.50 -22.32 7.79
N LEU A 351 7.38 -22.56 7.09
CA LEU A 351 6.19 -21.74 7.14
C LEU A 351 5.08 -22.46 7.91
N ASN A 352 4.31 -21.70 8.68
CA ASN A 352 3.10 -22.16 9.33
C ASN A 352 1.97 -21.15 9.11
N PRO A 353 0.85 -21.55 8.45
CA PRO A 353 0.53 -22.89 7.96
C PRO A 353 1.38 -23.38 6.78
N ILE A 354 1.78 -24.66 6.77
CA ILE A 354 2.67 -25.23 5.73
C ILE A 354 2.02 -25.31 4.35
N ASN A 355 0.68 -25.36 4.31
CA ASN A 355 -0.10 -25.37 3.08
C ASN A 355 -0.28 -23.97 2.48
N GLN A 356 0.34 -22.92 3.06
CA GLN A 356 0.34 -21.56 2.51
C GLN A 356 -1.06 -20.92 2.40
N VAL A 357 -1.99 -21.41 3.23
CA VAL A 357 -3.33 -20.85 3.37
C VAL A 357 -3.57 -20.57 4.84
N LEU A 358 -3.62 -19.28 5.18
CA LEU A 358 -4.02 -18.77 6.48
C LEU A 358 -5.55 -18.81 6.59
N VAL A 359 -6.07 -19.18 7.76
CA VAL A 359 -7.51 -19.16 8.04
C VAL A 359 -7.75 -18.16 9.17
N VAL A 360 -8.56 -17.13 8.89
CA VAL A 360 -9.09 -16.22 9.91
C VAL A 360 -10.50 -16.70 10.25
N ASN A 361 -10.73 -17.12 11.50
CA ASN A 361 -12.01 -17.75 11.83
C ASN A 361 -13.14 -16.72 11.92
N GLU A 362 -14.39 -17.19 11.80
CA GLU A 362 -15.58 -16.37 12.03
C GLU A 362 -15.48 -15.54 13.32
N GLY A 363 -15.69 -14.23 13.20
CA GLY A 363 -15.64 -13.26 14.29
C GLY A 363 -14.24 -12.77 14.68
N ASP A 364 -13.16 -13.37 14.16
CA ASP A 364 -11.81 -12.88 14.32
C ASP A 364 -11.52 -11.75 13.32
N ARG A 365 -10.67 -10.81 13.72
CA ARG A 365 -10.18 -9.72 12.85
C ARG A 365 -8.70 -9.90 12.44
N PHE A 366 -8.03 -10.87 13.05
CA PHE A 366 -6.59 -11.07 12.92
C PHE A 366 -6.29 -12.53 12.63
N GLY A 367 -5.48 -12.76 11.60
CA GLY A 367 -4.75 -14.01 11.40
C GLY A 367 -3.26 -13.81 11.68
N VAL A 368 -2.55 -14.89 11.94
CA VAL A 368 -1.08 -14.85 12.09
C VAL A 368 -0.48 -16.01 11.31
N LEU A 369 0.43 -15.70 10.40
CA LEU A 369 1.34 -16.68 9.81
C LEU A 369 2.69 -16.60 10.55
N SER A 370 3.33 -17.74 10.74
CA SER A 370 4.62 -17.83 11.44
C SER A 370 5.69 -18.38 10.51
N VAL A 371 6.87 -17.76 10.57
CA VAL A 371 8.06 -18.18 9.86
C VAL A 371 9.10 -18.58 10.90
N SER A 372 9.60 -19.81 10.85
CA SER A 372 10.69 -20.26 11.71
C SER A 372 11.98 -20.40 10.90
N ILE A 373 13.04 -19.74 11.34
CA ILE A 373 14.37 -19.78 10.73
C ILE A 373 15.19 -20.90 11.37
N SER A 374 15.98 -21.60 10.58
CA SER A 374 16.84 -22.68 11.07
C SER A 374 18.00 -22.13 11.90
N ASP A 375 18.37 -22.81 12.98
CA ASP A 375 19.53 -22.47 13.83
C ASP A 375 20.86 -22.46 13.07
N THR A 376 20.92 -23.09 11.89
CA THR A 376 22.12 -23.13 11.06
C THR A 376 21.73 -22.96 9.60
N LEU A 377 22.34 -21.98 8.94
CA LEU A 377 22.12 -21.71 7.52
C LEU A 377 22.89 -22.73 6.65
N SER A 378 22.22 -23.24 5.62
CA SER A 378 22.69 -24.35 4.78
C SER A 378 23.81 -23.98 3.80
N SER A 379 24.08 -22.68 3.59
CA SER A 379 25.11 -22.16 2.69
C SER A 379 26.08 -21.21 3.40
N SER A 380 27.31 -21.14 2.91
CA SER A 380 28.20 -20.02 3.23
C SER A 380 27.59 -18.76 2.62
N VAL A 381 27.06 -17.88 3.46
CA VAL A 381 26.45 -16.64 3.02
C VAL A 381 27.54 -15.57 2.82
N VAL A 382 27.35 -14.67 1.87
CA VAL A 382 28.29 -13.56 1.60
C VAL A 382 27.75 -12.23 2.09
N SER A 383 26.50 -12.21 2.55
CA SER A 383 25.76 -11.10 3.14
C SER A 383 24.63 -11.69 3.98
N ASP A 384 23.85 -10.84 4.64
CA ASP A 384 22.61 -11.26 5.29
C ASP A 384 21.59 -11.76 4.24
N PRO A 385 21.07 -12.99 4.36
CA PRO A 385 20.02 -13.47 3.46
C PRO A 385 18.63 -12.93 3.84
N LYS A 386 17.80 -12.72 2.83
CA LYS A 386 16.43 -12.21 2.91
C LYS A 386 15.42 -13.26 2.47
N LEU A 387 14.28 -13.28 3.16
CA LEU A 387 13.06 -14.01 2.81
C LEU A 387 11.90 -13.02 2.70
N VAL A 388 11.23 -13.00 1.55
CA VAL A 388 10.08 -12.12 1.31
C VAL A 388 8.81 -12.96 1.19
N ILE A 389 7.84 -12.69 2.05
CA ILE A 389 6.51 -13.29 2.05
C ILE A 389 5.49 -12.27 1.55
N GLU A 390 4.73 -12.66 0.53
CA GLU A 390 3.63 -11.86 -0.01
C GLU A 390 2.30 -12.50 0.35
N VAL A 391 1.38 -11.68 0.84
CA VAL A 391 -0.03 -12.02 1.03
C VAL A 391 -0.83 -11.24 0.01
N ALA A 392 -1.62 -11.92 -0.81
CA ALA A 392 -2.43 -11.31 -1.85
C ALA A 392 -3.82 -11.95 -1.86
N THR A 393 -4.81 -11.18 -2.32
CA THR A 393 -6.15 -11.67 -2.65
C THR A 393 -6.09 -12.51 -3.93
N ASP A 394 -7.10 -13.36 -4.17
CA ASP A 394 -7.19 -14.04 -5.46
C ASP A 394 -7.60 -13.03 -6.55
N GLY A 395 -7.01 -13.19 -7.73
CA GLY A 395 -7.19 -12.24 -8.85
C GLY A 395 -6.43 -10.92 -8.73
N GLY A 396 -5.81 -10.60 -7.58
CA GLY A 396 -5.05 -9.37 -7.36
C GLY A 396 -3.66 -9.36 -8.02
N ASP A 397 -3.31 -8.24 -8.66
CA ASP A 397 -2.00 -8.02 -9.29
C ASP A 397 -0.92 -7.56 -8.28
N GLU A 398 -1.33 -7.00 -7.13
CA GLU A 398 -0.45 -6.45 -6.09
C GLU A 398 -0.59 -7.23 -4.77
N ALA A 399 0.49 -7.29 -3.98
CA ALA A 399 0.44 -7.88 -2.65
C ALA A 399 -0.15 -6.87 -1.66
N GLU A 400 -1.11 -7.30 -0.85
CA GLU A 400 -1.66 -6.49 0.23
C GLU A 400 -0.67 -6.39 1.38
N ILE A 401 0.03 -7.48 1.70
CA ILE A 401 1.11 -7.48 2.69
C ILE A 401 2.39 -7.98 2.06
N SER A 402 3.46 -7.21 2.22
CA SER A 402 4.83 -7.63 1.90
C SER A 402 5.66 -7.67 3.19
N ALA A 403 6.15 -8.85 3.57
CA ALA A 403 6.98 -9.02 4.75
C ALA A 403 8.39 -9.45 4.35
N GLU A 404 9.36 -8.56 4.55
CA GLU A 404 10.80 -8.81 4.38
C GLU A 404 11.40 -9.26 5.72
N ILE A 405 12.00 -10.46 5.73
CA ILE A 405 12.74 -11.01 6.86
C ILE A 405 14.22 -11.10 6.47
N THR A 406 15.04 -10.20 7.02
CA THR A 406 16.50 -10.26 6.96
C THR A 406 17.02 -11.16 8.09
N VAL A 407 17.81 -12.17 7.74
CA VAL A 407 18.42 -13.09 8.70
C VAL A 407 19.89 -12.71 8.89
N ASN A 408 20.29 -12.49 10.14
CA ASN A 408 21.66 -12.14 10.47
C ASN A 408 22.64 -13.27 10.09
N ALA A 409 23.61 -12.94 9.24
CA ALA A 409 24.71 -13.83 8.90
C ALA A 409 25.82 -13.86 9.97
N TYR A 410 25.99 -12.76 10.73
CA TYR A 410 27.09 -12.61 11.69
C TYR A 410 26.80 -13.40 12.97
N VAL A 411 27.24 -14.66 13.00
CA VAL A 411 26.93 -15.61 14.09
C VAL A 411 28.14 -15.94 14.96
N ASN A 412 29.32 -15.37 14.68
CA ASN A 412 30.52 -15.68 15.44
C ASN A 412 30.49 -15.03 16.84
N GLU A 413 30.44 -15.87 17.87
CA GLU A 413 30.51 -15.46 19.29
C GLU A 413 31.93 -15.55 19.87
N ASP A 414 32.93 -15.99 19.10
CA ASP A 414 34.29 -16.15 19.57
C ASP A 414 34.98 -14.80 19.79
N VAL A 415 36.02 -14.82 20.63
CA VAL A 415 36.91 -13.65 20.79
C VAL A 415 37.66 -13.40 19.49
N LEU A 416 37.69 -12.13 19.03
CA LEU A 416 38.28 -11.74 17.74
C LEU A 416 39.75 -12.18 17.60
N ILE A 417 40.55 -11.93 18.63
CA ILE A 417 41.93 -12.40 18.73
C ILE A 417 42.31 -12.64 20.19
N ASN A 418 43.08 -13.70 20.44
CA ASN A 418 43.58 -14.04 21.78
C ASN A 418 45.04 -13.57 21.95
N ASP A 419 45.28 -12.28 21.73
CA ASP A 419 46.59 -11.63 21.92
C ASP A 419 46.42 -10.38 22.81
N PRO A 420 46.92 -10.37 24.05
CA PRO A 420 46.75 -9.26 24.99
C PRO A 420 47.56 -8.01 24.60
N THR A 421 48.36 -8.07 23.54
CA THR A 421 49.12 -6.93 23.02
C THR A 421 48.38 -6.18 21.92
N ILE A 422 47.18 -6.64 21.54
CA ILE A 422 46.33 -6.02 20.52
C ILE A 422 45.17 -5.29 21.19
N GLU A 423 45.00 -4.03 20.83
CA GLU A 423 43.95 -3.16 21.36
C GLU A 423 43.12 -2.57 20.21
N TYR A 424 41.94 -3.13 19.96
CA TYR A 424 41.04 -2.61 18.92
C TYR A 424 40.52 -1.22 19.29
N GLN A 425 40.32 -0.39 18.28
CA GLN A 425 39.93 1.01 18.40
C GLN A 425 38.62 1.31 17.66
N ALA A 426 38.44 0.74 16.46
CA ALA A 426 37.30 1.04 15.62
C ALA A 426 36.92 -0.14 14.71
N ILE A 427 35.68 -0.13 14.23
CA ILE A 427 35.13 -1.05 13.24
C ILE A 427 34.51 -0.27 12.07
N ALA A 428 34.53 -0.88 10.90
CA ALA A 428 33.76 -0.40 9.76
C ALA A 428 33.21 -1.57 8.98
N THR A 429 32.08 -1.39 8.32
CA THR A 429 31.43 -2.48 7.59
C THR A 429 31.23 -2.13 6.12
N SER A 430 31.34 -3.13 5.24
CA SER A 430 31.17 -2.95 3.78
C SER A 430 29.99 -3.75 3.22
N GLY A 431 28.95 -3.95 4.03
CA GLY A 431 27.78 -4.80 3.73
C GLY A 431 28.08 -6.32 3.80
N ALA A 432 29.24 -6.77 3.30
CA ALA A 432 29.65 -8.17 3.30
C ALA A 432 30.82 -8.49 4.26
N ASP A 433 31.72 -7.54 4.48
CA ASP A 433 32.87 -7.71 5.37
C ASP A 433 32.80 -6.74 6.56
N VAL A 434 33.44 -7.16 7.65
CA VAL A 434 33.71 -6.32 8.81
C VAL A 434 35.21 -6.04 8.87
N PHE A 435 35.58 -4.78 8.83
CA PHE A 435 36.93 -4.30 9.08
C PHE A 435 37.07 -3.85 10.52
N SER A 436 38.23 -4.08 11.10
CA SER A 436 38.53 -3.56 12.43
C SER A 436 39.97 -3.08 12.49
N LEU A 437 40.18 -1.98 13.21
CA LEU A 437 41.47 -1.32 13.32
C LEU A 437 41.96 -1.41 14.76
N ALA A 438 43.23 -1.79 14.94
CA ALA A 438 43.79 -2.02 16.27
C ALA A 438 45.23 -1.55 16.41
N ASN A 439 45.62 -1.28 17.65
CA ASN A 439 46.98 -0.99 18.06
C ASN A 439 47.71 -2.26 18.49
N SER A 440 48.98 -2.41 18.10
CA SER A 440 49.87 -3.48 18.55
C SER A 440 50.97 -2.93 19.47
N LEU A 441 50.95 -3.36 20.73
CA LEU A 441 51.78 -2.85 21.83
C LEU A 441 53.06 -3.66 22.11
N SER A 442 53.35 -4.69 21.30
CA SER A 442 54.40 -5.69 21.59
C SER A 442 55.83 -5.35 21.15
N ASN A 443 56.06 -4.19 20.52
CA ASN A 443 57.35 -3.82 19.90
C ASN A 443 57.98 -2.57 20.54
N ALA A 444 59.20 -2.23 20.12
CA ALA A 444 59.87 -0.97 20.49
C ALA A 444 59.11 0.29 20.05
N PHE A 445 58.17 0.14 19.11
CA PHE A 445 57.27 1.17 18.61
C PHE A 445 55.88 0.57 18.43
N GLN A 446 54.85 1.38 18.64
CA GLN A 446 53.45 1.05 18.37
C GLN A 446 53.18 0.94 16.86
N ARG A 447 52.27 0.04 16.49
CA ARG A 447 51.85 -0.22 15.11
C ARG A 447 50.34 -0.27 15.02
N ALA A 448 49.78 0.21 13.92
CA ALA A 448 48.37 0.03 13.61
C ALA A 448 48.19 -1.19 12.71
N ARG A 449 47.14 -1.97 12.94
CA ARG A 449 46.80 -3.19 12.19
C ARG A 449 45.34 -3.17 11.79
N LEU A 450 45.10 -3.39 10.51
CA LEU A 450 43.79 -3.64 9.95
C LEU A 450 43.54 -5.15 9.91
N TYR A 451 42.38 -5.58 10.39
CA TYR A 451 41.87 -6.95 10.27
C TYR A 451 40.58 -6.94 9.45
N ARG A 452 40.26 -8.09 8.86
CA ARG A 452 39.03 -8.32 8.09
C ARG A 452 38.35 -9.58 8.60
N TYR A 453 37.02 -9.54 8.70
CA TYR A 453 36.18 -10.69 8.97
C TYR A 453 35.12 -10.79 7.87
N ASP A 454 34.75 -12.02 7.51
CA ASP A 454 33.66 -12.28 6.57
C ASP A 454 32.28 -12.01 7.20
N ALA A 455 31.22 -12.15 6.40
CA ALA A 455 29.84 -11.94 6.84
C ALA A 455 29.41 -12.83 8.02
N GLN A 456 30.08 -13.97 8.27
CA GLN A 456 29.82 -14.83 9.42
C GLN A 456 30.60 -14.41 10.66
N GLY A 457 31.55 -13.48 10.52
CA GLY A 457 32.47 -13.04 11.56
C GLY A 457 33.75 -13.87 11.65
N ASN A 458 34.06 -14.74 10.67
CA ASN A 458 35.33 -15.46 10.66
C ASN A 458 36.46 -14.57 10.13
N GLN A 459 37.65 -14.67 10.74
CA GLN A 459 38.81 -13.89 10.29
C GLN A 459 39.24 -14.27 8.88
N ALA A 460 39.27 -13.27 7.99
CA ALA A 460 39.73 -13.37 6.61
C ALA A 460 41.16 -12.80 6.46
N LEU A 461 41.88 -13.26 5.43
CA LEU A 461 43.25 -12.82 5.19
C LEU A 461 43.30 -11.47 4.46
N LEU A 462 44.33 -10.70 4.77
CA LEU A 462 44.78 -9.49 4.08
C LEU A 462 46.21 -9.69 3.58
N ASP A 463 46.42 -9.60 2.27
CA ASP A 463 47.69 -9.88 1.58
C ASP A 463 48.35 -11.21 2.00
N GLY A 464 47.52 -12.24 2.24
CA GLY A 464 47.96 -13.58 2.65
C GLY A 464 48.39 -13.69 4.12
N THR A 465 48.10 -12.68 4.93
CA THR A 465 48.34 -12.62 6.39
C THR A 465 47.06 -12.29 7.14
N ASN A 466 47.02 -12.44 8.47
CA ASN A 466 45.80 -12.18 9.24
C ASN A 466 45.47 -10.69 9.39
N PHE A 467 46.43 -9.81 9.11
CA PHE A 467 46.27 -8.36 9.25
C PHE A 467 47.15 -7.62 8.25
N TYR A 468 46.76 -6.40 7.90
CA TYR A 468 47.63 -5.46 7.19
C TYR A 468 48.21 -4.46 8.21
N GLU A 469 49.54 -4.31 8.26
CA GLU A 469 50.21 -3.48 9.28
C GLU A 469 50.71 -2.15 8.71
N PHE A 470 50.42 -1.07 9.44
CA PHE A 470 50.95 0.26 9.21
C PHE A 470 52.06 0.57 10.20
N SER A 471 53.17 1.06 9.67
CA SER A 471 54.38 1.34 10.43
C SER A 471 55.10 2.56 9.89
N SER A 472 55.73 3.32 10.77
CA SER A 472 56.65 4.39 10.40
C SER A 472 58.11 3.94 10.56
N GLY A 473 59.01 4.63 9.88
CA GLY A 473 60.45 4.36 9.84
C GLY A 473 61.21 4.71 11.13
N GLY A 474 60.66 4.37 12.30
CA GLY A 474 61.30 4.57 13.61
C GLY A 474 60.49 5.37 14.63
N GLY A 475 59.17 5.42 14.49
CA GLY A 475 58.25 6.03 15.46
C GLY A 475 56.98 5.22 15.64
N ASP A 476 56.06 5.74 16.43
CA ASP A 476 54.77 5.15 16.76
C ASP A 476 53.72 5.47 15.68
N VAL A 477 52.91 4.45 15.36
CA VAL A 477 51.70 4.61 14.53
C VAL A 477 50.55 4.02 15.30
N SER A 478 49.54 4.83 15.60
CA SER A 478 48.34 4.42 16.34
C SER A 478 47.13 4.43 15.41
N ALA A 479 46.28 3.41 15.54
CA ALA A 479 44.93 3.37 15.02
C ALA A 479 44.06 4.40 15.78
N ILE A 480 43.24 5.15 15.05
CA ILE A 480 42.20 6.02 15.62
C ILE A 480 40.84 5.52 15.14
N ASP A 481 40.63 5.52 13.82
CA ASP A 481 39.31 5.28 13.24
C ASP A 481 39.39 4.62 11.85
N VAL A 482 38.33 3.95 11.43
CA VAL A 482 38.15 3.35 10.11
C VAL A 482 36.72 3.59 9.64
N ALA A 483 36.53 4.00 8.38
CA ALA A 483 35.20 4.07 7.80
C ALA A 483 35.15 3.46 6.40
N PHE A 484 33.97 2.98 6.04
CA PHE A 484 33.66 2.52 4.71
C PHE A 484 33.39 3.69 3.77
N ILE A 485 33.96 3.65 2.55
CA ILE A 485 33.74 4.69 1.54
C ILE A 485 32.77 4.20 0.47
N SER A 486 33.04 3.04 -0.11
CA SER A 486 32.24 2.50 -1.21
C SER A 486 32.59 1.04 -1.47
N ALA A 487 31.67 0.31 -2.11
CA ALA A 487 31.91 -1.03 -2.61
C ALA A 487 31.76 -1.05 -4.13
N GLY A 488 32.57 -1.86 -4.81
CA GLY A 488 32.42 -2.17 -6.22
C GLY A 488 32.44 -3.67 -6.45
N ALA A 489 32.42 -4.08 -7.72
CA ALA A 489 32.43 -5.50 -8.09
C ALA A 489 33.72 -6.19 -7.59
N GLY A 490 33.60 -6.86 -6.44
CA GLY A 490 34.63 -7.65 -5.79
C GLY A 490 35.68 -6.86 -4.99
N TYR A 491 35.34 -5.66 -4.52
CA TYR A 491 36.20 -4.87 -3.65
C TYR A 491 35.43 -3.86 -2.78
N SER A 492 36.05 -3.46 -1.67
CA SER A 492 35.63 -2.37 -0.79
C SER A 492 36.73 -1.32 -0.68
N ASP A 493 36.38 -0.05 -0.82
CA ASP A 493 37.25 1.08 -0.53
C ASP A 493 36.96 1.58 0.89
N ILE A 494 38.01 1.75 1.71
CA ILE A 494 37.92 2.17 3.11
C ILE A 494 38.91 3.30 3.39
N ALA A 495 38.60 4.13 4.37
CA ALA A 495 39.46 5.18 4.91
C ALA A 495 39.96 4.77 6.30
N LEU A 496 41.24 4.98 6.58
CA LEU A 496 41.81 4.84 7.92
C LEU A 496 42.32 6.18 8.41
N LEU A 497 42.07 6.47 9.67
CA LEU A 497 42.68 7.57 10.40
C LEU A 497 43.72 7.01 11.38
N LEU A 498 44.95 7.46 11.21
CA LEU A 498 46.10 7.01 11.98
C LEU A 498 46.79 8.20 12.63
N ARG A 499 47.23 8.07 13.87
CA ARG A 499 48.14 9.04 14.51
C ARG A 499 49.58 8.58 14.36
N THR A 500 50.51 9.49 14.08
CA THR A 500 51.92 9.18 13.87
C THR A 500 52.83 10.28 14.40
N ASP A 501 53.91 9.90 15.10
CA ASP A 501 54.93 10.85 15.61
C ASP A 501 56.10 11.04 14.63
N GLN A 502 56.04 10.36 13.48
CA GLN A 502 57.02 10.39 12.41
C GLN A 502 56.31 10.45 11.06
N ARG A 503 57.10 10.56 10.00
CA ARG A 503 56.59 10.41 8.64
C ARG A 503 56.15 8.98 8.39
N LEU A 504 54.88 8.78 8.04
CA LEU A 504 54.35 7.47 7.69
C LEU A 504 55.01 6.92 6.41
N THR A 505 55.29 7.79 5.43
CA THR A 505 55.99 7.42 4.19
C THR A 505 57.06 8.41 3.75
N LEU A 506 57.97 7.93 2.90
CA LEU A 506 59.02 8.75 2.29
C LEU A 506 58.40 9.90 1.47
N GLY A 507 58.65 11.13 1.90
CA GLY A 507 58.17 12.35 1.23
C GLY A 507 56.95 13.01 1.89
N ALA A 508 56.34 12.39 2.90
CA ALA A 508 55.29 13.04 3.70
C ALA A 508 55.85 14.26 4.46
N SER A 509 55.03 15.28 4.66
CA SER A 509 55.35 16.35 5.60
C SER A 509 55.21 15.83 7.03
N SER A 510 55.98 16.42 7.95
CA SER A 510 55.76 16.29 9.39
C SER A 510 55.73 17.72 9.90
N TRP A 511 54.70 18.04 10.66
CA TRP A 511 54.33 19.41 11.00
C TRP A 511 54.70 19.72 12.44
N GLY A 512 54.46 18.77 13.34
CA GLY A 512 54.74 18.87 14.77
C GLY A 512 55.34 17.60 15.35
N GLY A 513 54.89 17.26 16.56
CA GLY A 513 55.27 16.01 17.23
C GLY A 513 54.38 14.88 16.75
N GLN A 514 53.21 14.72 17.38
CA GLN A 514 52.17 13.79 16.96
C GLN A 514 51.24 14.42 15.92
N ASP A 515 51.38 13.98 14.67
CA ASP A 515 50.54 14.34 13.53
C ASP A 515 49.48 13.23 13.28
N PHE A 516 48.62 13.41 12.29
CA PHE A 516 47.74 12.36 11.79
C PHE A 516 47.92 12.08 10.30
N ALA A 517 47.53 10.88 9.88
CA ALA A 517 47.53 10.45 8.50
C ALA A 517 46.19 9.83 8.13
N VAL A 518 45.70 10.20 6.95
CA VAL A 518 44.54 9.58 6.34
C VAL A 518 45.03 8.63 5.26
N VAL A 519 44.58 7.38 5.29
CA VAL A 519 44.97 6.34 4.33
C VAL A 519 43.72 5.78 3.66
N LYS A 520 43.63 5.93 2.34
CA LYS A 520 42.57 5.32 1.54
C LYS A 520 43.06 4.01 0.95
N LEU A 521 42.34 2.93 1.24
CA LEU A 521 42.66 1.58 0.79
C LEU A 521 41.57 1.04 -0.11
N ARG A 522 41.96 0.08 -0.95
CA ARG A 522 41.08 -0.87 -1.61
C ARG A 522 41.40 -2.26 -1.11
N VAL A 523 40.39 -2.99 -0.64
CA VAL A 523 40.48 -4.40 -0.27
C VAL A 523 39.61 -5.19 -1.22
N ASN A 524 40.20 -6.11 -1.99
CA ASN A 524 39.44 -6.99 -2.87
C ASN A 524 38.87 -8.19 -2.09
N ASP A 525 37.86 -8.89 -2.63
CA ASP A 525 37.28 -10.09 -2.02
C ASP A 525 38.32 -11.16 -1.68
N SER A 526 39.39 -11.25 -2.50
CA SER A 526 40.51 -12.16 -2.30
C SER A 526 41.42 -11.81 -1.12
N GLY A 527 41.19 -10.66 -0.47
CA GLY A 527 42.02 -10.10 0.60
C GLY A 527 43.21 -9.28 0.11
N ALA A 528 43.35 -9.03 -1.20
CA ALA A 528 44.44 -8.20 -1.70
C ALA A 528 44.23 -6.72 -1.32
N VAL A 529 45.25 -6.09 -0.72
CA VAL A 529 45.18 -4.70 -0.25
C VAL A 529 45.97 -3.78 -1.20
N THR A 530 45.35 -2.68 -1.61
CA THR A 530 46.00 -1.62 -2.40
C THR A 530 45.83 -0.28 -1.69
N VAL A 531 46.95 0.37 -1.38
CA VAL A 531 46.92 1.77 -0.91
C VAL A 531 46.64 2.67 -2.12
N LEU A 532 45.46 3.28 -2.16
CA LEU A 532 45.04 4.16 -3.26
C LEU A 532 45.64 5.55 -3.11
N ALA A 533 45.55 6.10 -1.90
CA ALA A 533 46.07 7.40 -1.54
C ALA A 533 46.40 7.44 -0.04
N GLN A 534 47.27 8.36 0.34
CA GLN A 534 47.57 8.62 1.73
C GLN A 534 48.22 10.00 1.89
N SER A 535 47.88 10.69 2.96
CA SER A 535 48.39 12.02 3.28
C SER A 535 48.61 12.16 4.79
N GLN A 536 49.48 13.09 5.19
CA GLN A 536 49.83 13.35 6.59
C GLN A 536 49.71 14.85 6.86
N HIS A 537 49.03 15.18 7.95
CA HIS A 537 48.53 16.50 8.29
C HIS A 537 48.66 16.73 9.80
N GLY A 538 48.73 17.99 10.19
CA GLY A 538 48.83 18.34 11.60
C GLY A 538 49.24 19.79 11.84
N SER A 539 49.40 20.13 13.10
CA SER A 539 49.89 21.42 13.56
C SER A 539 51.38 21.38 13.87
N GLU A 540 51.94 22.49 14.37
CA GLU A 540 53.32 22.53 14.85
C GLU A 540 53.57 21.86 16.23
N VAL A 541 52.53 21.32 16.88
CA VAL A 541 52.59 20.63 18.18
C VAL A 541 51.99 19.22 18.10
N ASP A 542 51.68 18.59 19.25
CA ASP A 542 50.99 17.30 19.29
C ASP A 542 49.47 17.51 19.12
N ASP A 543 48.88 16.77 18.18
CA ASP A 543 47.47 16.83 17.85
C ASP A 543 46.69 15.64 18.45
N GLU A 544 45.50 15.91 18.99
CA GLU A 544 44.53 14.86 19.35
C GLU A 544 43.51 14.75 18.22
N VAL A 545 43.44 13.61 17.56
CA VAL A 545 42.49 13.38 16.48
C VAL A 545 41.37 12.48 16.98
N VAL A 546 40.14 12.81 16.61
CA VAL A 546 38.93 12.20 17.18
C VAL A 546 38.37 11.14 16.24
N GLU A 547 37.96 11.51 15.03
CA GLU A 547 37.29 10.60 14.10
C GLU A 547 37.43 11.05 12.64
N LEU A 548 36.94 10.22 11.73
CA LEU A 548 36.70 10.56 10.34
C LEU A 548 35.25 10.28 9.95
N VAL A 549 34.68 11.12 9.08
CA VAL A 549 33.31 10.93 8.54
C VAL A 549 33.38 10.99 7.01
N ILE A 550 32.61 10.13 6.36
CA ILE A 550 32.51 10.07 4.90
C ILE A 550 31.23 10.77 4.45
N THR A 551 31.33 11.66 3.47
CA THR A 551 30.15 12.29 2.84
C THR A 551 29.58 11.38 1.76
N ASP A 552 28.35 11.62 1.33
CA ASP A 552 27.71 10.86 0.24
C ASP A 552 28.44 10.98 -1.09
N ASN A 553 29.20 12.07 -1.28
CA ASN A 553 30.06 12.29 -2.45
C ASN A 553 31.43 11.58 -2.33
N GLY A 554 31.67 10.84 -1.24
CA GLY A 554 32.91 10.13 -0.95
C GLY A 554 34.07 11.03 -0.52
N GLU A 555 33.76 12.24 -0.06
CA GLU A 555 34.72 13.14 0.60
C GLU A 555 34.96 12.68 2.03
N ILE A 556 36.08 13.10 2.61
CA ILE A 556 36.52 12.63 3.92
C ILE A 556 36.74 13.83 4.82
N ALA A 557 35.90 13.95 5.84
CA ALA A 557 36.06 14.94 6.91
C ALA A 557 36.83 14.30 8.07
N VAL A 558 37.75 15.04 8.67
CA VAL A 558 38.54 14.61 9.83
C VAL A 558 38.51 15.71 10.88
N SER A 559 38.30 15.33 12.14
CA SER A 559 38.32 16.27 13.26
C SER A 559 39.40 15.94 14.29
N GLY A 560 39.81 16.98 14.99
CA GLY A 560 40.71 16.85 16.12
C GLY A 560 40.83 18.14 16.90
N SER A 561 41.71 18.18 17.88
CA SER A 561 42.00 19.35 18.68
C SER A 561 43.49 19.50 18.92
N THR A 562 43.96 20.74 18.95
CA THR A 562 45.39 21.06 19.03
C THR A 562 45.64 22.34 19.83
N GLU A 563 46.82 22.45 20.43
CA GLU A 563 47.33 23.71 20.99
C GLU A 563 48.15 24.51 19.96
N GLY A 564 48.27 23.98 18.73
CA GLY A 564 48.98 24.61 17.63
C GLY A 564 48.22 25.80 17.05
N LEU A 565 48.97 26.76 16.52
CA LEU A 565 48.46 27.99 15.94
C LEU A 565 48.39 27.93 14.40
N SER A 566 48.88 26.86 13.79
CA SER A 566 48.82 26.63 12.35
C SER A 566 48.41 25.20 12.02
N LEU A 567 47.71 25.04 10.90
CA LEU A 567 47.36 23.74 10.33
C LEU A 567 48.13 23.60 9.02
N ASP A 568 48.91 22.54 8.87
CA ASP A 568 49.82 22.32 7.75
C ASP A 568 50.72 23.54 7.46
N GLY A 569 51.21 24.18 8.54
CA GLY A 569 52.05 25.36 8.48
C GLY A 569 51.41 26.58 7.83
N GLN A 570 50.12 26.53 7.48
CA GLN A 570 49.33 27.68 7.10
C GLN A 570 48.80 28.35 8.36
N SER A 571 49.08 29.64 8.50
CA SER A 571 48.48 30.45 9.55
C SER A 571 47.00 30.64 9.20
N THR A 572 46.18 29.71 9.65
CA THR A 572 44.77 29.94 9.91
C THR A 572 44.68 30.98 11.05
N ILE A 573 43.60 31.75 11.15
CA ILE A 573 43.43 32.70 12.27
C ILE A 573 42.87 31.86 13.43
N PRO A 574 43.66 31.47 14.45
CA PRO A 574 43.08 30.87 15.64
C PRO A 574 42.35 31.96 16.43
N PRO A 575 41.25 31.64 17.11
CA PRO A 575 40.49 32.65 17.83
C PRO A 575 41.25 33.29 19.02
N GLU A 576 42.24 32.63 19.63
CA GLU A 576 43.32 33.18 20.49
C GLU A 576 44.31 32.06 20.92
N ASP A 577 45.33 32.37 21.75
CA ASP A 577 46.28 31.37 22.31
C ASP A 577 45.52 30.37 23.23
N GLY A 578 45.41 29.10 22.85
CA GLY A 578 44.67 28.08 23.62
C GLY A 578 44.51 26.76 22.85
N ARG A 579 43.82 25.78 23.46
CA ARG A 579 43.47 24.52 22.78
C ARG A 579 42.26 24.73 21.90
N GLU A 580 42.27 24.21 20.68
CA GLU A 580 41.24 24.50 19.68
C GLU A 580 40.88 23.26 18.85
N GLY A 581 39.59 23.10 18.54
CA GLY A 581 39.09 22.09 17.61
C GLY A 581 39.37 22.48 16.17
N PHE A 582 39.70 21.50 15.33
CA PHE A 582 39.95 21.68 13.90
C PHE A 582 39.16 20.68 13.07
N VAL A 583 38.95 21.05 11.81
CA VAL A 583 38.36 20.23 10.75
C VAL A 583 39.26 20.27 9.53
N TYR A 584 39.48 19.11 8.91
CA TYR A 584 40.04 18.95 7.58
C TYR A 584 38.99 18.29 6.69
N LEU A 585 38.80 18.80 5.47
CA LEU A 585 37.97 18.16 4.46
C LEU A 585 38.83 17.79 3.23
N PHE A 586 38.71 16.55 2.78
CA PHE A 586 39.42 16.02 1.63
C PHE A 586 38.46 15.57 0.54
N ASP A 587 38.83 15.79 -0.73
CA ASP A 587 38.11 15.17 -1.84
C ASP A 587 38.28 13.63 -1.85
N GLY A 588 37.51 12.93 -2.67
CA GLY A 588 37.61 11.46 -2.79
C GLY A 588 38.97 10.93 -3.28
N SER A 589 39.89 11.79 -3.71
CA SER A 589 41.29 11.45 -4.07
C SER A 589 42.30 11.75 -2.95
N LEU A 590 41.83 12.16 -1.76
CA LEU A 590 42.61 12.68 -0.64
C LEU A 590 43.37 13.99 -0.95
N SER A 591 42.85 14.82 -1.85
CA SER A 591 43.33 16.20 -1.98
C SER A 591 42.66 17.07 -0.93
N LEU A 592 43.45 17.84 -0.18
CA LEU A 592 42.91 18.77 0.82
C LEU A 592 42.06 19.85 0.14
N LEU A 593 40.77 19.93 0.50
CA LEU A 593 39.85 20.99 0.09
C LEU A 593 40.02 22.21 1.01
N TYR A 594 39.88 22.02 2.32
CA TYR A 594 40.17 23.04 3.33
C TYR A 594 40.59 22.43 4.67
N SER A 595 41.24 23.25 5.49
CA SER A 595 41.45 22.99 6.91
C SER A 595 41.19 24.27 7.73
N ARG A 596 40.58 24.14 8.91
CA ARG A 596 40.17 25.30 9.73
C ARG A 596 39.93 24.94 11.19
N PHE A 597 40.07 25.93 12.07
CA PHE A 597 39.66 25.88 13.47
C PHE A 597 38.18 26.21 13.66
N VAL A 598 37.48 25.54 14.58
CA VAL A 598 36.00 25.56 14.70
C VAL A 598 35.44 25.97 16.07
N GLY A 599 36.26 26.38 17.03
CA GLY A 599 35.81 26.77 18.36
C GLY A 599 35.41 28.24 18.52
N ASP A 600 35.60 28.72 19.74
CA ASP A 600 35.33 30.08 20.17
C ASP A 600 36.55 30.68 20.92
N ARG A 601 36.35 31.55 21.92
CA ARG A 601 37.48 32.17 22.65
C ARG A 601 37.93 31.36 23.87
N SER A 602 37.35 30.20 24.10
CA SER A 602 37.69 29.30 25.20
C SER A 602 38.60 28.16 24.71
N ASP A 603 39.13 27.37 25.64
CA ASP A 603 39.79 26.11 25.25
C ASP A 603 38.72 25.13 24.76
N ASN A 604 38.89 24.65 23.54
CA ASN A 604 37.89 23.87 22.83
C ASN A 604 38.40 22.48 22.45
N ASN A 605 37.53 21.50 22.66
CA ASN A 605 37.75 20.11 22.23
C ASN A 605 36.67 19.70 21.25
N MET A 606 37.04 18.89 20.27
CA MET A 606 36.08 18.24 19.39
C MET A 606 35.29 17.19 20.16
N VAL A 607 33.97 17.23 19.98
CA VAL A 607 33.05 16.19 20.45
C VAL A 607 32.77 15.22 19.32
N GLY A 608 32.47 15.74 18.14
CA GLY A 608 32.35 14.95 16.94
C GLY A 608 32.03 15.80 15.71
N LEU A 609 31.87 15.12 14.59
CA LEU A 609 31.52 15.60 13.27
C LEU A 609 30.27 14.91 12.80
N SER A 610 29.52 15.64 11.99
CA SER A 610 28.51 15.05 11.16
C SER A 610 28.47 15.79 9.84
N VAL A 611 27.98 15.13 8.80
CA VAL A 611 27.87 15.71 7.47
C VAL A 611 26.42 15.59 7.01
N ASP A 612 26.00 16.53 6.18
CA ASP A 612 24.80 16.44 5.36
C ASP A 612 25.15 16.78 3.90
N ASP A 613 24.14 16.83 3.03
CA ASP A 613 24.30 17.07 1.59
C ASP A 613 25.11 18.32 1.21
N SER A 614 25.25 19.32 2.11
CA SER A 614 25.86 20.62 1.78
C SER A 614 26.82 21.16 2.85
N ASN A 615 26.88 20.52 4.02
CA ASN A 615 27.60 21.07 5.16
C ASN A 615 28.38 20.02 5.96
N VAL A 616 29.51 20.46 6.52
CA VAL A 616 30.21 19.77 7.60
C VAL A 616 29.85 20.43 8.93
N HIS A 617 29.19 19.69 9.81
CA HIS A 617 28.80 20.15 11.14
C HIS A 617 29.81 19.68 12.19
N ALA A 618 30.54 20.64 12.74
CA ALA A 618 31.45 20.41 13.86
C ALA A 618 30.76 20.66 15.19
N PHE A 619 30.87 19.69 16.11
CA PHE A 619 30.36 19.79 17.47
C PHE A 619 31.55 19.92 18.42
N VAL A 620 31.55 21.03 19.17
CA VAL A 620 32.71 21.47 19.95
C VAL A 620 32.29 21.73 21.39
N THR A 621 33.13 21.39 22.36
CA THR A 621 32.91 21.70 23.78
C THR A 621 33.91 22.71 24.31
N ASP A 622 33.44 23.60 25.18
CA ASP A 622 34.21 24.55 25.99
C ASP A 622 34.28 24.13 27.49
N GLY A 623 33.79 22.92 27.81
CA GLY A 623 33.61 22.43 29.18
C GLY A 623 32.37 22.98 29.91
N ALA A 624 31.68 24.00 29.39
CA ALA A 624 30.39 24.48 29.89
C ALA A 624 29.19 23.96 29.09
N GLY A 625 29.44 23.38 27.92
CA GLY A 625 28.45 22.74 27.08
C GLY A 625 29.03 22.27 25.75
N ILE A 626 28.15 21.95 24.82
CA ILE A 626 28.47 21.60 23.43
C ILE A 626 27.82 22.65 22.53
N PHE A 627 28.51 23.13 21.50
CA PHE A 627 27.93 23.99 20.48
C PHE A 627 28.32 23.52 19.07
N SER A 628 27.48 23.86 18.09
CA SER A 628 27.71 23.51 16.70
C SER A 628 28.33 24.66 15.89
N ARG A 629 29.09 24.28 14.85
CA ARG A 629 29.51 25.10 13.72
C ARG A 629 29.25 24.35 12.43
N SER A 630 28.41 24.91 11.57
CA SER A 630 28.18 24.38 10.22
C SER A 630 29.11 25.07 9.24
N LEU A 631 29.81 24.27 8.44
CA LEU A 631 30.76 24.72 7.43
C LEU A 631 30.25 24.35 6.04
N ASP A 632 30.20 25.31 5.14
CA ASP A 632 29.84 25.10 3.73
C ASP A 632 30.99 24.42 2.93
N ASP A 633 30.74 24.15 1.65
CA ASP A 633 31.68 23.51 0.71
C ASP A 633 33.04 24.22 0.61
N ASP A 634 33.12 25.55 0.83
CA ASP A 634 34.38 26.30 0.83
C ASP A 634 34.97 26.51 2.24
N GLY A 635 34.39 25.85 3.23
CA GLY A 635 34.85 25.74 4.61
C GLY A 635 34.61 26.98 5.45
N PHE A 636 33.79 27.92 4.97
CA PHE A 636 33.28 29.06 5.73
C PHE A 636 32.07 28.68 6.56
N LEU A 637 31.81 29.50 7.58
CA LEU A 637 30.61 29.29 8.39
C LEU A 637 29.40 29.55 7.51
N ASP A 638 28.52 28.55 7.42
CA ASP A 638 27.24 28.70 6.76
C ASP A 638 26.43 29.75 7.54
N VAL A 639 26.09 30.85 6.86
CA VAL A 639 25.36 31.98 7.45
C VAL A 639 23.86 31.72 7.56
N ASP A 640 23.37 30.74 6.81
CA ASP A 640 21.97 30.35 6.78
C ASP A 640 21.66 29.28 7.86
N VAL A 641 22.70 28.67 8.46
CA VAL A 641 22.56 27.72 9.58
C VAL A 641 23.03 28.34 10.91
N ALA A 642 22.10 28.54 11.84
CA ALA A 642 22.39 29.07 13.16
C ALA A 642 23.13 28.04 14.05
N SER A 643 24.05 28.50 14.91
CA SER A 643 24.69 27.62 15.88
C SER A 643 23.71 27.20 16.99
N ALA A 644 23.64 25.92 17.31
CA ALA A 644 23.00 25.42 18.53
C ALA A 644 24.02 25.36 19.68
N SER A 645 23.58 25.56 20.93
CA SER A 645 24.44 25.42 22.12
C SER A 645 23.71 24.71 23.26
N LEU A 646 24.09 23.45 23.49
CA LEU A 646 23.66 22.60 24.60
C LEU A 646 24.49 22.92 25.84
N ARG A 647 23.94 23.72 26.75
CA ARG A 647 24.61 24.03 28.03
C ARG A 647 24.48 22.87 29.01
N GLN A 648 25.55 22.61 29.76
CA GLN A 648 25.58 21.60 30.81
C GLN A 648 25.89 22.25 32.16
N PRO A 649 24.99 22.11 33.15
CA PRO A 649 25.13 22.80 34.44
C PRO A 649 26.16 22.15 35.38
N ALA A 650 26.61 20.93 35.04
CA ALA A 650 27.60 20.16 35.76
C ALA A 650 28.62 19.56 34.79
N ALA A 651 29.66 18.92 35.33
CA ALA A 651 30.57 18.11 34.52
C ALA A 651 29.76 17.00 33.84
N PHE A 652 30.07 16.76 32.57
CA PHE A 652 29.39 15.80 31.72
C PHE A 652 30.42 15.04 30.89
N MET A 653 30.01 13.89 30.36
CA MET A 653 30.79 13.09 29.41
C MET A 653 30.07 13.08 28.07
N GLN A 654 30.82 13.22 26.99
CA GLN A 654 30.32 13.09 25.63
C GLN A 654 30.41 11.63 25.14
N GLY A 655 29.43 11.21 24.33
CA GLY A 655 29.36 9.87 23.75
C GLY A 655 29.21 9.84 22.23
N GLY A 656 29.45 10.96 21.54
CA GLY A 656 29.41 11.06 20.07
C GLY A 656 28.22 11.83 19.52
N VAL A 657 28.19 11.92 18.19
CA VAL A 657 27.16 12.62 17.41
C VAL A 657 26.74 11.76 16.21
N ALA A 658 25.45 11.79 15.85
CA ALA A 658 24.96 11.19 14.61
C ALA A 658 23.92 12.08 13.93
N ASN A 659 23.96 12.21 12.61
CA ASN A 659 22.89 12.81 11.81
C ASN A 659 21.78 11.77 11.58
N TYR A 660 20.53 12.17 11.81
CA TYR A 660 19.36 11.35 11.54
C TYR A 660 18.26 12.21 10.87
N GLY A 661 18.35 12.33 9.54
CA GLY A 661 17.42 13.11 8.73
C GLY A 661 17.71 14.61 8.67
N ASP A 662 16.92 15.32 7.86
CA ASP A 662 17.18 16.73 7.49
C ASP A 662 17.35 17.65 8.71
N ASP A 663 18.54 18.23 8.83
CA ASP A 663 18.97 19.15 9.89
C ASP A 663 19.04 18.55 11.32
N ASN A 664 18.78 17.26 11.57
CA ASN A 664 18.68 16.72 12.93
C ASN A 664 19.94 15.95 13.35
N PHE A 665 20.51 16.36 14.47
CA PHE A 665 21.76 15.79 14.97
C PHE A 665 21.60 15.33 16.42
N GLY A 666 21.73 14.03 16.63
CA GLY A 666 21.70 13.40 17.94
C GLY A 666 23.04 13.61 18.64
N VAL A 667 23.03 14.24 19.80
CA VAL A 667 24.22 14.45 20.63
C VAL A 667 24.07 13.68 21.94
N LEU A 668 24.99 12.75 22.16
CA LEU A 668 24.98 11.86 23.31
C LEU A 668 25.78 12.46 24.48
N VAL A 669 25.12 12.65 25.62
CA VAL A 669 25.73 13.25 26.82
C VAL A 669 25.36 12.45 28.06
N SER A 670 26.33 12.13 28.91
CA SER A 670 26.10 11.53 30.23
C SER A 670 26.39 12.56 31.33
N SER A 671 25.47 12.74 32.27
CA SER A 671 25.57 13.81 33.28
C SER A 671 24.65 13.51 34.48
N THR A 672 24.92 14.12 35.63
CA THR A 672 24.05 14.11 36.82
C THR A 672 22.88 15.10 36.75
N PHE A 673 22.84 15.94 35.72
CA PHE A 673 21.80 16.95 35.50
C PHE A 673 21.41 17.05 34.03
N SER A 674 20.13 17.31 33.78
CA SER A 674 19.63 17.67 32.44
C SER A 674 20.14 19.06 32.02
N LYS A 675 19.97 19.39 30.73
CA LYS A 675 20.27 20.73 30.19
C LYS A 675 19.54 21.87 30.92
N ASP A 676 18.39 21.56 31.53
CA ASP A 676 17.54 22.52 32.22
C ASP A 676 17.89 22.64 33.73
N GLY A 677 18.85 21.85 34.21
CA GLY A 677 19.32 21.87 35.60
C GLY A 677 18.53 20.98 36.55
N ASP A 678 17.67 20.12 36.02
CA ASP A 678 16.97 19.11 36.81
C ASP A 678 17.91 17.94 37.12
N ALA A 679 17.87 17.42 38.35
CA ALA A 679 18.66 16.25 38.72
C ALA A 679 18.16 15.00 37.99
N THR A 680 19.09 14.10 37.66
CA THR A 680 18.79 12.81 37.05
C THR A 680 17.88 11.93 37.92
N PRO A 681 17.04 11.06 37.30
CA PRO A 681 16.27 10.05 38.02
C PRO A 681 17.07 9.23 39.04
N SER A 682 18.29 8.84 38.69
CA SER A 682 19.19 8.02 39.50
C SER A 682 19.98 8.82 40.55
N LEU A 683 20.07 10.15 40.39
CA LEU A 683 21.02 11.03 41.08
C LEU A 683 22.50 10.67 40.84
N THR A 684 22.76 9.85 39.83
CA THR A 684 24.06 9.50 39.27
C THR A 684 24.16 10.01 37.83
N ASP A 685 25.26 9.71 37.15
CA ASP A 685 25.36 10.01 35.72
C ASP A 685 24.31 9.16 34.97
N ASP A 686 23.41 9.83 34.24
CA ASP A 686 22.49 9.19 33.31
C ASP A 686 22.77 9.68 31.89
N VAL A 687 22.34 8.88 30.91
CA VAL A 687 22.57 9.16 29.50
C VAL A 687 21.39 9.95 28.93
N PHE A 688 21.71 11.05 28.26
CA PHE A 688 20.79 11.90 27.55
C PHE A 688 21.12 11.90 26.07
N LEU A 689 20.11 11.68 25.24
CA LEU A 689 20.19 11.92 23.81
C LEU A 689 19.44 13.21 23.49
N TYR A 690 20.18 14.26 23.13
CA TYR A 690 19.60 15.53 22.70
C TYR A 690 19.55 15.61 21.18
N ASN A 691 18.44 16.09 20.62
CA ASN A 691 18.39 16.54 19.24
C ASN A 691 18.82 18.00 19.17
N LEU A 692 19.86 18.27 18.38
CA LEU A 692 20.19 19.60 17.89
C LEU A 692 19.67 19.68 16.45
N ARG A 693 18.58 20.42 16.26
CA ARG A 693 18.11 20.74 14.91
C ARG A 693 18.86 21.98 14.42
N LEU A 694 19.60 21.87 13.33
CA LEU A 694 20.49 22.93 12.81
C LEU A 694 19.93 23.55 11.52
N ASN A 695 19.35 24.74 11.62
CA ASN A 695 18.85 25.51 10.49
C ASN A 695 18.84 27.01 10.82
N GLU A 696 18.08 27.83 10.08
CA GLU A 696 17.97 29.28 10.34
C GLU A 696 17.57 29.61 11.80
N GLU A 697 16.78 28.74 12.44
CA GLU A 697 16.30 28.88 13.83
C GLU A 697 16.63 27.64 14.67
N SER A 698 17.92 27.28 14.70
CA SER A 698 18.41 26.09 15.41
C SER A 698 17.83 25.91 16.81
N SER A 699 17.47 24.67 17.14
CA SER A 699 16.76 24.33 18.37
C SER A 699 17.31 23.07 19.03
N ILE A 700 17.02 22.92 20.33
CA ILE A 700 17.52 21.79 21.12
C ILE A 700 16.35 21.18 21.88
N SER A 701 16.21 19.86 21.77
CA SER A 701 15.23 19.09 22.53
C SER A 701 15.87 17.85 23.14
N ASN A 702 15.36 17.42 24.29
CA ASN A 702 15.73 16.11 24.84
C ASN A 702 14.87 15.07 24.12
N LEU A 703 15.51 14.10 23.46
CA LEU A 703 14.79 12.98 22.86
C LEU A 703 14.51 11.93 23.93
N PHE A 704 15.55 11.44 24.61
CA PHE A 704 15.45 10.36 25.60
C PHE A 704 16.44 10.50 26.73
N THR A 705 16.10 9.82 27.82
CA THR A 705 17.00 9.55 28.93
C THR A 705 17.05 8.04 29.15
N ILE A 706 18.26 7.50 29.21
CA ILE A 706 18.54 6.09 29.54
C ILE A 706 19.20 6.10 30.91
N ALA A 707 18.61 5.39 31.86
CA ALA A 707 19.01 5.42 33.25
C ALA A 707 18.65 4.11 33.97
N THR A 708 19.49 3.73 34.92
CA THR A 708 19.31 2.68 35.92
C THR A 708 19.28 3.33 37.32
N ASP A 709 19.49 2.55 38.38
CA ASP A 709 19.67 3.06 39.74
C ASP A 709 21.14 3.40 40.09
N SER A 710 22.03 3.39 39.09
CA SER A 710 23.48 3.54 39.22
C SER A 710 24.05 4.39 38.08
N ASN A 711 25.38 4.48 37.93
CA ASN A 711 25.98 5.24 36.84
C ASN A 711 25.75 4.56 35.48
N ASP A 712 25.28 5.35 34.51
CA ASP A 712 25.12 5.00 33.11
C ASP A 712 25.86 6.00 32.23
N VAL A 713 26.64 5.49 31.28
CA VAL A 713 27.50 6.30 30.42
C VAL A 713 27.33 5.89 28.96
N GLY A 714 26.83 6.81 28.14
CA GLY A 714 26.76 6.66 26.69
C GLY A 714 28.16 6.81 26.06
N ARG A 715 28.49 5.94 25.11
CA ARG A 715 29.84 5.82 24.54
C ARG A 715 29.91 6.05 23.04
N ALA A 716 28.94 5.53 22.30
CA ALA A 716 28.84 5.73 20.85
C ALA A 716 27.37 5.78 20.42
N ILE A 717 27.15 6.39 19.27
CA ILE A 717 25.85 6.59 18.63
C ILE A 717 26.01 6.38 17.13
N ALA A 718 25.06 5.72 16.49
CA ALA A 718 25.03 5.53 15.05
C ALA A 718 23.61 5.62 14.51
N PHE A 719 23.49 6.03 13.25
CA PHE A 719 22.21 6.17 12.56
C PHE A 719 22.08 5.11 11.47
N LEU A 720 20.96 4.39 11.49
CA LEU A 720 20.56 3.43 10.48
C LEU A 720 19.37 4.03 9.73
N ASP A 721 19.60 4.28 8.45
CA ASP A 721 18.63 4.81 7.50
C ASP A 721 18.02 3.66 6.68
N LYS A 722 16.69 3.61 6.60
CA LYS A 722 15.94 2.74 5.69
C LYS A 722 14.69 3.49 5.26
N GLU A 723 14.30 3.35 3.99
CA GLU A 723 13.20 4.11 3.38
C GLU A 723 11.91 4.08 4.22
N ASP A 724 11.62 2.95 4.87
CA ASP A 724 10.40 2.74 5.65
C ASP A 724 10.56 2.98 7.16
N PHE A 725 11.79 3.00 7.68
CA PHE A 725 12.03 3.29 9.09
C PHE A 725 13.45 3.83 9.34
N GLU A 726 13.55 4.72 10.32
CA GLU A 726 14.81 5.30 10.74
C GLU A 726 15.11 4.94 12.20
N ARG A 727 16.36 4.55 12.51
CA ARG A 727 16.77 4.16 13.86
C ARG A 727 18.07 4.81 14.29
N VAL A 728 18.11 5.23 15.55
CA VAL A 728 19.35 5.62 16.23
C VAL A 728 19.73 4.53 17.23
N GLY A 729 20.90 3.94 17.03
CA GLY A 729 21.52 3.01 17.97
C GLY A 729 22.41 3.77 18.95
N VAL A 730 22.23 3.54 20.25
CA VAL A 730 23.09 4.08 21.31
C VAL A 730 23.69 2.94 22.09
N VAL A 731 25.01 2.94 22.26
CA VAL A 731 25.71 2.00 23.14
C VAL A 731 26.32 2.70 24.32
N GLY A 732 26.34 2.01 25.45
CA GLY A 732 26.94 2.54 26.66
C GLY A 732 27.27 1.48 27.68
N GLU A 733 27.71 1.97 28.82
CA GLU A 733 28.17 1.20 29.97
C GLU A 733 27.26 1.49 31.17
N THR A 734 26.95 0.46 31.95
CA THR A 734 26.10 0.59 33.14
C THR A 734 26.73 -0.12 34.35
N LEU A 735 26.57 0.48 35.53
CA LEU A 735 26.81 -0.15 36.83
C LEU A 735 25.52 -0.63 37.50
N GLY A 736 24.38 -0.51 36.83
CA GLY A 736 23.05 -0.84 37.33
C GLY A 736 22.40 -1.98 36.55
N GLU A 737 21.09 -2.11 36.69
CA GLU A 737 20.30 -3.17 36.05
C GLU A 737 19.08 -2.56 35.35
N PHE A 738 18.92 -2.84 34.05
CA PHE A 738 17.71 -2.50 33.29
C PHE A 738 16.60 -3.55 33.50
N GLU A 739 15.32 -3.17 33.30
CA GLU A 739 14.17 -4.07 33.50
C GLU A 739 14.21 -5.36 32.64
N ALA A 740 14.89 -5.32 31.49
CA ALA A 740 15.08 -6.46 30.57
C ALA A 740 16.41 -7.21 30.76
N GLY A 741 17.22 -6.89 31.77
CA GLY A 741 18.59 -7.39 31.93
C GLY A 741 18.80 -8.42 33.03
N SER A 742 19.83 -9.26 32.87
CA SER A 742 20.84 -9.48 33.92
C SER A 742 22.11 -10.15 33.36
N ILE A 743 23.26 -9.45 33.39
CA ILE A 743 24.55 -10.02 33.88
C ILE A 743 25.37 -8.91 34.54
N ILE A 744 25.21 -8.70 35.84
CA ILE A 744 25.93 -7.69 36.64
C ILE A 744 27.29 -8.23 37.06
N GLY A 745 28.33 -7.93 36.27
CA GLY A 745 29.68 -8.45 36.41
C GLY A 745 30.74 -7.51 36.98
N GLY A 746 30.41 -6.24 37.18
CA GLY A 746 31.37 -5.18 37.51
C GLY A 746 30.86 -3.91 36.86
N GLN A 747 31.13 -3.77 35.56
CA GLN A 747 30.50 -2.81 34.65
C GLN A 747 30.05 -3.59 33.41
N ASP A 748 28.78 -3.42 33.03
CA ASP A 748 28.20 -4.12 31.89
C ASP A 748 27.90 -3.13 30.77
N LEU A 749 27.37 -3.64 29.66
CA LEU A 749 27.06 -2.87 28.47
C LEU A 749 25.56 -2.81 28.24
N PHE A 750 25.11 -1.78 27.54
CA PHE A 750 23.77 -1.73 26.99
C PHE A 750 23.77 -1.26 25.54
N PHE A 751 22.81 -1.76 24.78
CA PHE A 751 22.42 -1.23 23.49
C PHE A 751 20.99 -0.69 23.61
N ALA A 752 20.75 0.52 23.13
CA ALA A 752 19.44 1.15 23.08
C ALA A 752 19.08 1.47 21.63
N SER A 753 17.91 0.99 21.19
CA SER A 753 17.33 1.38 19.91
C SER A 753 16.28 2.46 20.11
N VAL A 754 16.38 3.50 19.30
CA VAL A 754 15.51 4.66 19.30
C VAL A 754 14.88 4.82 17.93
N ASP A 755 13.56 4.85 17.90
CA ASP A 755 12.79 5.30 16.74
C ASP A 755 12.82 6.83 16.70
N VAL A 756 13.18 7.39 15.56
CA VAL A 756 13.26 8.84 15.34
C VAL A 756 12.21 9.38 14.36
N VAL A 757 11.36 8.51 13.81
CA VAL A 757 10.30 8.87 12.86
C VAL A 757 9.09 9.46 13.60
N ALA A 758 8.47 10.51 13.03
CA ALA A 758 7.25 11.19 13.47
C ALA A 758 7.23 11.74 14.92
N THR A 759 7.25 10.86 15.92
CA THR A 759 7.43 11.18 17.34
C THR A 759 8.46 10.21 17.89
N PRO A 760 9.69 10.69 18.17
CA PRO A 760 10.73 9.81 18.62
C PRO A 760 10.27 8.98 19.84
N SER A 761 10.62 7.69 19.85
CA SER A 761 10.41 6.81 21.01
C SER A 761 11.58 5.86 21.27
N LEU A 762 11.87 5.59 22.55
CA LEU A 762 12.83 4.56 22.95
C LEU A 762 12.15 3.18 22.79
N LEU A 763 12.64 2.36 21.86
CA LEU A 763 12.04 1.06 21.54
C LEU A 763 12.45 0.00 22.54
N LYS A 764 13.77 -0.17 22.72
CA LYS A 764 14.34 -1.21 23.56
C LYS A 764 15.67 -0.78 24.14
N VAL A 765 15.93 -1.20 25.38
CA VAL A 765 17.26 -1.17 26.00
C VAL A 765 17.64 -2.60 26.39
N GLN A 766 18.67 -3.13 25.74
CA GLN A 766 19.17 -4.47 25.94
C GLN A 766 20.51 -4.42 26.66
N GLN A 767 20.54 -4.88 27.91
CA GLN A 767 21.79 -5.07 28.66
C GLN A 767 22.48 -6.36 28.21
N PHE A 768 23.80 -6.33 28.05
CA PHE A 768 24.64 -7.47 27.64
C PHE A 768 26.07 -7.32 28.18
N GLY A 769 26.86 -8.40 28.09
CA GLY A 769 28.23 -8.42 28.60
C GLY A 769 28.64 -9.77 29.15
N THR A 770 29.62 -9.76 30.06
CA THR A 770 30.12 -10.92 30.79
C THR A 770 29.96 -10.72 32.30
N ALA A 771 30.41 -11.69 33.10
CA ALA A 771 30.44 -11.54 34.56
C ALA A 771 31.69 -10.77 35.06
N GLY A 772 32.44 -10.12 34.18
CA GLY A 772 33.59 -9.27 34.51
C GLY A 772 33.31 -7.79 34.25
N THR A 773 34.36 -7.03 33.97
CA THR A 773 34.25 -5.62 33.58
C THR A 773 34.32 -5.51 32.07
N ASP A 774 33.27 -4.92 31.49
CA ASP A 774 33.10 -4.76 30.07
C ASP A 774 33.15 -3.27 29.67
N TYR A 775 33.65 -3.00 28.46
CA TYR A 775 33.73 -1.65 27.89
C TYR A 775 33.30 -1.63 26.43
N ILE A 776 32.57 -0.58 26.04
CA ILE A 776 32.34 -0.27 24.63
C ILE A 776 33.66 0.18 24.01
N VAL A 777 33.87 -0.21 22.76
CA VAL A 777 34.96 0.30 21.93
C VAL A 777 34.36 1.16 20.81
N ASP A 778 33.42 0.62 20.05
CA ASP A 778 32.87 1.30 18.88
C ASP A 778 31.51 0.71 18.44
N LEU A 779 30.75 1.46 17.63
CA LEU A 779 29.44 1.12 17.09
C LEU A 779 29.39 1.52 15.61
N ASP A 780 29.05 0.58 14.74
CA ASP A 780 28.86 0.85 13.31
C ASP A 780 27.59 0.18 12.77
N VAL A 781 27.09 0.66 11.64
CA VAL A 781 25.89 0.16 10.97
C VAL A 781 26.28 -0.72 9.77
N VAL A 782 25.56 -1.83 9.58
CA VAL A 782 25.74 -2.71 8.41
C VAL A 782 24.53 -2.57 7.50
N GLY A 783 24.72 -1.89 6.37
CA GLY A 783 23.63 -1.65 5.42
C GLY A 783 22.45 -0.95 6.09
N GLU A 784 21.25 -1.46 5.85
CA GLU A 784 19.99 -0.91 6.38
C GLU A 784 19.35 -1.88 7.39
N ASP A 785 20.11 -2.88 7.86
CA ASP A 785 19.53 -4.07 8.48
C ASP A 785 19.91 -4.24 9.96
N LYS A 786 21.09 -3.79 10.41
CA LYS A 786 21.58 -4.01 11.78
C LYS A 786 22.72 -3.10 12.21
N PHE A 787 22.97 -3.09 13.52
CA PHE A 787 24.12 -2.48 14.17
C PHE A 787 25.15 -3.54 14.58
N LEU A 788 26.44 -3.22 14.55
CA LEU A 788 27.51 -4.02 15.15
C LEU A 788 28.17 -3.23 16.27
N VAL A 789 28.28 -3.87 17.44
CA VAL A 789 28.95 -3.29 18.61
C VAL A 789 30.28 -3.98 18.83
N LEU A 790 31.39 -3.25 18.71
CA LEU A 790 32.70 -3.71 19.15
C LEU A 790 32.87 -3.40 20.64
N TRP A 791 33.21 -4.41 21.42
CA TRP A 791 33.39 -4.27 22.87
C TRP A 791 34.51 -5.18 23.39
N LYS A 792 34.92 -4.94 24.64
CA LYS A 792 35.95 -5.73 25.32
C LYS A 792 35.55 -6.13 26.74
N GLU A 793 36.07 -7.27 27.18
CA GLU A 793 35.75 -7.91 28.47
C GLU A 793 36.98 -8.55 29.11
N ASP A 794 37.06 -8.57 30.45
CA ASP A 794 38.19 -9.14 31.21
C ASP A 794 37.91 -10.50 31.87
N HIS A 795 36.76 -11.11 31.56
CA HIS A 795 36.25 -12.29 32.26
C HIS A 795 36.73 -13.60 31.63
N SER A 796 36.55 -13.77 30.32
CA SER A 796 36.70 -15.05 29.62
C SER A 796 38.15 -15.54 29.58
N SER A 797 39.11 -14.62 29.66
CA SER A 797 40.54 -14.93 29.71
C SER A 797 40.94 -15.59 31.03
N GLY A 798 40.22 -15.28 32.13
CA GLY A 798 40.52 -15.75 33.49
C GLY A 798 41.82 -15.21 34.09
N ASP A 799 42.57 -14.38 33.36
CA ASP A 799 43.82 -13.75 33.78
C ASP A 799 43.70 -12.22 33.92
N GLY A 800 42.51 -11.67 33.69
CA GLY A 800 42.21 -10.24 33.76
C GLY A 800 42.70 -9.44 32.56
N THR A 801 43.15 -10.10 31.49
CA THR A 801 43.46 -9.43 30.23
C THR A 801 42.21 -9.29 29.37
N PHE A 802 42.04 -8.14 28.72
CA PHE A 802 40.88 -7.87 27.88
C PHE A 802 40.82 -8.78 26.64
N ARG A 803 39.61 -9.14 26.24
CA ARG A 803 39.26 -9.85 25.01
C ARG A 803 38.19 -9.07 24.26
N TYR A 804 38.26 -9.09 22.94
CA TYR A 804 37.39 -8.29 22.09
C TYR A 804 36.35 -9.16 21.41
N ARG A 805 35.15 -8.62 21.27
CA ARG A 805 33.96 -9.28 20.72
C ARG A 805 33.18 -8.28 19.87
N ILE A 806 32.42 -8.81 18.93
CA ILE A 806 31.44 -8.03 18.15
C ILE A 806 30.07 -8.65 18.40
N THR A 807 29.09 -7.81 18.68
CA THR A 807 27.70 -8.24 18.88
C THR A 807 26.77 -7.49 17.93
N PRO A 808 26.06 -8.20 17.02
CA PRO A 808 25.04 -7.60 16.18
C PRO A 808 23.73 -7.33 16.93
N PHE A 809 23.09 -6.21 16.64
CA PHE A 809 21.76 -5.84 17.13
C PHE A 809 20.82 -5.46 15.99
N SER A 810 19.56 -5.88 16.07
CA SER A 810 18.52 -5.50 15.11
C SER A 810 18.18 -4.02 15.24
N PRO A 811 17.50 -3.43 14.24
CA PRO A 811 17.03 -2.06 14.31
C PRO A 811 16.03 -1.85 15.46
N ASP A 812 15.37 -2.90 15.94
CA ASP A 812 14.46 -2.85 17.10
C ASP A 812 15.16 -3.15 18.44
N GLY A 813 16.48 -3.39 18.41
CA GLY A 813 17.32 -3.60 19.60
C GLY A 813 17.36 -5.04 20.11
N GLU A 814 16.99 -6.03 19.28
CA GLU A 814 17.19 -7.44 19.60
C GLU A 814 18.65 -7.84 19.40
N ASN A 815 19.20 -8.66 20.30
CA ASN A 815 20.52 -9.25 20.10
C ASN A 815 20.43 -10.35 19.04
N LEU A 816 21.23 -10.23 17.97
CA LEU A 816 21.15 -11.11 16.81
C LEU A 816 22.13 -12.30 16.87
N LEU A 817 22.84 -12.49 17.99
CA LEU A 817 23.63 -13.71 18.21
C LEU A 817 22.70 -14.89 18.55
N PRO A 818 23.05 -16.12 18.12
CA PRO A 818 22.27 -17.31 18.46
C PRO A 818 22.10 -17.48 19.98
N ILE A 819 20.89 -17.89 20.41
CA ILE A 819 20.64 -18.24 21.80
C ILE A 819 21.18 -19.65 22.05
N ASN A 820 22.34 -19.76 22.73
CA ASN A 820 22.97 -21.04 23.09
C ASN A 820 22.26 -21.79 24.23
#